data_AF-A0A937H7Q0-F1
#
_entry.id   AF-A0A937H7Q0-F1
#
_cell.length_a   1.000
_cell.length_b   1.000
_cell.length_c   1.000
_cell.angle_alpha   90.00
_cell.angle_beta   90.00
_cell.angle_gamma   90.00
#
_symmetry.space_group_name_H-M   'P 1'
#
loop_
_entity.id
_entity.type
_entity.pdbx_description
1 polymer ?
#
loop_
_entity_poly.entity_id
_entity_poly.type
_entity_poly.pdbx_seq_one_letter_code
_entity_poly.pdbx_strand_id
1 'polypeptide(L)'
;MKSLVKTVFFYCVALIGIPLLFFVGLEKSLQIIGIGQSRSFYSEVVIDDNRYYQANPAFIEQFYPASLGITPVKRTFSADPNDNRARIFVLGGSAARGFPDPNHGVSRHLEALLADAAPSRPFDVINTAMTAINSHVVYQIAQDIPGRPMDFAVILVGNNEVVGPYGPSTFNQNFLSNLRLIRGLQALKQTRLWQAFAGAFQPQTASSAKEALRWRGMQMFTDNVVLQDDTRLKAVYKHYDANLRDTIDVLQGKGMHVIVSTVPVNLRHSAPFGSAHGKALTNSELSTWSDHLERGEAAIKQSRWRAAAEHLEAAMNVSDGHAQTQFLLATALERLGNHTAAKVHYQNALDRDTLRFRADSQLNDSVRRVAKDYKNNNFTFIDSEQLFKKYSAPYAAGWNLLLEHVHYDFSGNYLLASTFAKTVLDKVIPTDQRPLVEPETLAEQLGYPNFTTIEAMGRLLDMVQLPPFTGQSNHDDLINFIDRRGAALAGRLNDFESLIERRQTAINQSPDNWQLHFELAVLYRQQNNIPEALNALNKALSINPHHDRSLQLRSEISAQTKNYDDAISDLERLRFYMAGDTGLAAQTLGALGSAYLNSNRYHEGIPILLELIDQYPSEIESVLRAYGTLIKDSVGRGLTSKRLRYLADLNAYASALIRDGRAGDYPLLFRRMAQILSLAGEHQAAGQWAEQDKMRQPAA
;
A
#
# COMPACT_ATOMS: atom_id res chain seq x y z
N MET A 1 33.33 -14.59 49.20
CA MET A 1 32.46 -13.66 48.44
C MET A 1 33.19 -12.91 47.33
N LYS A 2 34.27 -12.14 47.60
CA LYS A 2 35.03 -11.39 46.56
C LYS A 2 35.66 -12.24 45.45
N SER A 3 36.13 -13.46 45.75
CA SER A 3 36.69 -14.40 44.76
C SER A 3 35.63 -14.93 43.79
N LEU A 4 34.50 -15.40 44.32
CA LEU A 4 33.37 -15.88 43.52
C LEU A 4 32.82 -14.80 42.56
N VAL A 5 32.72 -13.55 43.02
CA VAL A 5 32.28 -12.43 42.17
C VAL A 5 33.26 -12.16 41.02
N LYS A 6 34.57 -12.23 41.26
CA LYS A 6 35.58 -12.08 40.19
C LYS A 6 35.54 -13.22 39.18
N THR A 7 35.36 -14.44 39.65
CA THR A 7 35.25 -15.63 38.78
C THR A 7 33.98 -15.58 37.93
N VAL A 8 32.83 -15.25 38.53
CA VAL A 8 31.56 -15.07 37.81
C VAL A 8 31.70 -13.93 36.80
N PHE A 9 32.27 -12.79 37.18
CA PHE A 9 32.52 -11.67 36.27
C PHE A 9 33.43 -12.08 35.10
N PHE A 10 34.52 -12.81 35.37
CA PHE A 10 35.41 -13.33 34.32
C PHE A 10 34.66 -14.24 33.34
N TYR A 11 33.85 -15.18 33.83
CA TYR A 11 33.04 -16.04 32.95
C TYR A 11 31.99 -15.27 32.18
N CYS A 12 31.34 -14.26 32.78
CA CYS A 12 30.42 -13.37 32.06
C CYS A 12 31.14 -12.61 30.94
N VAL A 13 32.33 -12.06 31.20
CA VAL A 13 33.12 -11.37 30.17
C VAL A 13 33.58 -12.36 29.08
N ALA A 14 34.09 -13.54 29.46
CA ALA A 14 34.62 -14.51 28.51
C ALA A 14 33.54 -15.18 27.64
N LEU A 15 32.40 -15.55 28.23
CA LEU A 15 31.33 -16.29 27.54
C LEU A 15 30.29 -15.40 26.88
N ILE A 16 30.12 -14.16 27.35
CA ILE A 16 29.11 -13.22 26.81
C ILE A 16 29.80 -11.99 26.23
N GLY A 17 30.69 -11.35 26.99
CA GLY A 17 31.35 -10.10 26.57
C GLY A 17 32.19 -10.24 25.30
N ILE A 18 33.10 -11.22 25.25
CA ILE A 18 34.00 -11.43 24.10
C ILE A 18 33.19 -11.82 22.84
N PRO A 19 32.27 -12.81 22.87
CA PRO A 19 31.44 -13.11 21.71
C PRO A 19 30.57 -11.93 21.26
N LEU A 20 30.00 -11.17 22.20
CA LEU A 20 29.21 -9.98 21.87
C LEU A 20 30.07 -8.93 21.15
N LEU A 21 31.27 -8.64 21.66
CA LEU A 21 32.21 -7.72 21.00
C LEU A 21 32.61 -8.20 19.61
N PHE A 22 32.82 -9.50 19.43
CA PHE A 22 33.10 -10.09 18.12
C PHE A 22 31.94 -9.85 17.15
N PHE A 23 30.70 -10.15 17.52
CA PHE A 23 29.54 -9.96 16.65
C PHE A 23 29.24 -8.48 16.38
N VAL A 24 29.44 -7.59 17.36
CA VAL A 24 29.36 -6.13 17.15
C VAL A 24 30.43 -5.65 16.18
N GLY A 25 31.67 -6.13 16.32
CA GLY A 25 32.76 -5.80 15.40
C GLY A 25 32.53 -6.33 13.98
N LEU A 26 31.94 -7.51 13.87
CA LEU A 26 31.58 -8.13 12.59
C LEU A 26 30.44 -7.37 11.90
N GLU A 27 29.37 -7.03 12.63
CA GLU A 27 28.27 -6.20 12.13
C GLU A 27 28.78 -4.84 11.60
N LYS A 28 29.71 -4.20 12.33
CA LYS A 28 30.36 -2.96 11.87
C LYS A 28 31.24 -3.15 10.65
N SER A 29 31.98 -4.25 10.57
CA SER A 29 32.77 -4.60 9.40
C SER A 29 31.88 -4.77 8.16
N LEU A 30 30.76 -5.50 8.29
CA LEU A 30 29.76 -5.67 7.24
C LEU A 30 29.15 -4.33 6.78
N GLN A 31 28.90 -3.42 7.72
CA GLN A 31 28.43 -2.07 7.41
C GLN A 31 29.43 -1.29 6.55
N ILE A 32 30.74 -1.34 6.87
CA ILE A 32 31.80 -0.61 6.16
C ILE A 32 31.98 -1.13 4.73
N ILE A 33 31.89 -2.44 4.53
CA ILE A 33 32.02 -3.05 3.19
C ILE A 33 30.71 -3.00 2.38
N GLY A 34 29.66 -2.36 2.90
CA GLY A 34 28.39 -2.17 2.19
C GLY A 34 27.48 -3.40 2.13
N ILE A 35 27.69 -4.43 2.96
CA ILE A 35 26.82 -5.61 2.99
C ILE A 35 25.55 -5.34 3.81
N GLY A 36 24.39 -5.57 3.19
CA GLY A 36 23.08 -5.34 3.78
C GLY A 36 22.64 -3.88 3.74
N GLN A 37 21.39 -3.64 4.14
CA GLN A 37 20.76 -2.32 4.15
C GLN A 37 20.06 -2.03 5.48
N SER A 38 19.84 -0.75 5.78
CA SER A 38 19.08 -0.34 6.96
C SER A 38 17.65 -0.85 6.85
N ARG A 39 17.10 -1.33 7.97
CA ARG A 39 15.71 -1.76 8.11
C ARG A 39 14.87 -0.80 8.94
N SER A 40 15.40 0.38 9.27
CA SER A 40 14.64 1.45 9.90
C SER A 40 13.61 2.04 8.93
N PHE A 41 12.46 2.48 9.43
CA PHE A 41 11.39 3.05 8.61
C PHE A 41 11.80 4.34 7.89
N TYR A 42 12.61 5.16 8.54
CA TYR A 42 13.17 6.38 7.96
C TYR A 42 14.69 6.30 7.81
N SER A 43 15.17 6.90 6.73
CA SER A 43 16.57 7.25 6.51
C SER A 43 16.72 8.76 6.48
N GLU A 44 17.79 9.28 7.07
CA GLU A 44 18.15 10.69 6.90
C GLU A 44 18.88 10.88 5.56
N VAL A 45 18.44 11.88 4.80
CA VAL A 45 19.05 12.30 3.53
C VAL A 45 19.33 13.79 3.56
N VAL A 46 20.38 14.22 2.86
CA VAL A 46 20.72 15.64 2.69
C VAL A 46 20.31 16.05 1.28
N ILE A 47 19.46 17.07 1.17
CA ILE A 47 18.98 17.64 -0.08
C ILE A 47 19.17 19.15 0.01
N ASP A 48 19.89 19.75 -0.94
CA ASP A 48 20.16 21.20 -0.98
C ASP A 48 20.65 21.74 0.38
N ASP A 49 21.66 21.08 0.96
CA ASP A 49 22.25 21.34 2.29
C ASP A 49 21.31 21.21 3.50
N ASN A 50 20.06 20.78 3.29
CA ASN A 50 19.07 20.58 4.34
C ASN A 50 18.86 19.08 4.62
N ARG A 51 18.63 18.74 5.89
CA ARG A 51 18.38 17.36 6.32
C ARG A 51 16.90 17.03 6.23
N TYR A 52 16.59 15.86 5.70
CA TYR A 52 15.23 15.34 5.58
C TYR A 52 15.16 13.90 6.07
N TYR A 53 13.99 13.50 6.58
CA TYR A 53 13.62 12.11 6.74
C TYR A 53 12.92 11.63 5.47
N GLN A 54 13.37 10.50 4.93
CA GLN A 54 12.78 9.84 3.78
C GLN A 54 12.38 8.41 4.16
N ALA A 55 11.16 8.01 3.79
CA ALA A 55 10.70 6.65 4.03
C ALA A 55 11.59 5.62 3.31
N ASN A 56 11.99 4.58 4.02
CA ASN A 56 12.90 3.56 3.52
C ASN A 56 12.12 2.39 2.90
N PRO A 57 12.19 2.17 1.58
CA PRO A 57 11.46 1.07 0.92
C PRO A 57 11.91 -0.32 1.41
N ALA A 58 13.14 -0.44 1.90
CA ALA A 58 13.71 -1.67 2.42
C ALA A 58 13.17 -2.04 3.82
N PHE A 59 12.43 -1.16 4.48
CA PHE A 59 11.87 -1.40 5.82
C PHE A 59 11.06 -2.69 5.89
N ILE A 60 10.17 -2.92 4.92
CA ILE A 60 9.21 -4.02 5.00
C ILE A 60 9.86 -5.39 4.86
N GLU A 61 11.07 -5.46 4.30
CA GLU A 61 11.70 -6.74 3.95
C GLU A 61 12.08 -7.58 5.18
N GLN A 62 12.05 -6.97 6.37
CA GLN A 62 12.18 -7.70 7.63
C GLN A 62 10.92 -8.53 7.99
N PHE A 63 9.78 -8.18 7.38
CA PHE A 63 8.47 -8.84 7.57
C PHE A 63 8.06 -9.69 6.36
N TYR A 64 8.38 -9.21 5.15
CA TYR A 64 7.96 -9.79 3.88
C TYR A 64 9.13 -9.97 2.91
N PRO A 65 9.08 -10.91 1.95
CA PRO A 65 10.03 -10.94 0.84
C PRO A 65 9.92 -9.68 -0.04
N ALA A 66 11.05 -9.17 -0.53
CA ALA A 66 11.10 -8.01 -1.43
C ALA A 66 10.26 -8.21 -2.72
N SER A 67 10.06 -9.46 -3.16
CA SER A 67 9.27 -9.81 -4.35
C SER A 67 7.79 -9.44 -4.26
N LEU A 68 7.27 -9.14 -3.06
CA LEU A 68 5.88 -8.71 -2.88
C LEU A 68 5.64 -7.24 -3.24
N GLY A 69 6.69 -6.43 -3.41
CA GLY A 69 6.57 -5.03 -3.83
C GLY A 69 5.82 -4.11 -2.86
N ILE A 70 5.63 -4.54 -1.60
CA ILE A 70 5.02 -3.72 -0.56
C ILE A 70 6.04 -2.65 -0.16
N THR A 71 5.68 -1.37 -0.24
CA THR A 71 6.57 -0.27 0.13
C THR A 71 5.81 0.81 0.90
N PRO A 72 6.48 1.58 1.78
CA PRO A 72 5.87 2.74 2.42
C PRO A 72 5.38 3.76 1.39
N VAL A 73 4.44 4.61 1.78
CA VAL A 73 4.12 5.80 0.98
C VAL A 73 5.37 6.67 0.90
N LYS A 74 5.76 7.06 -0.31
CA LYS A 74 6.91 7.97 -0.51
C LYS A 74 6.55 9.33 0.10
N ARG A 75 7.18 9.66 1.23
CA ARG A 75 7.09 10.96 1.89
C ARG A 75 8.46 11.37 2.39
N THR A 76 8.83 12.59 2.04
CA THR A 76 10.04 13.27 2.52
C THR A 76 9.60 14.48 3.33
N PHE A 77 10.14 14.66 4.54
CA PHE A 77 9.81 15.79 5.42
C PHE A 77 11.03 16.26 6.20
N SER A 78 10.99 17.49 6.68
CA SER A 78 12.15 18.15 7.29
C SER A 78 12.67 17.40 8.52
N ALA A 79 13.98 17.21 8.62
CA ALA A 79 14.65 16.74 9.83
C ALA A 79 15.13 17.90 10.72
N ASP A 80 14.87 19.17 10.35
CA ASP A 80 15.25 20.34 11.14
C ASP A 80 14.56 20.31 12.50
N PRO A 81 15.31 20.25 13.63
CA PRO A 81 14.74 20.28 14.97
C PRO A 81 13.96 21.57 15.28
N ASN A 82 14.19 22.66 14.55
CA ASN A 82 13.52 23.95 14.75
C ASN A 82 12.23 24.11 13.93
N ASP A 83 11.86 23.12 13.11
CA ASP A 83 10.58 23.13 12.38
C ASP A 83 9.41 23.15 13.39
N ASN A 84 8.64 24.24 13.35
CA ASN A 84 7.58 24.53 14.30
C ASN A 84 6.22 23.92 13.93
N ARG A 85 6.13 23.22 12.79
CA ARG A 85 4.91 22.52 12.35
C ARG A 85 4.51 21.44 13.34
N ALA A 86 3.22 21.38 13.67
CA ALA A 86 2.68 20.22 14.38
C ALA A 86 2.60 19.05 13.39
N ARG A 87 3.28 17.94 13.68
CA ARG A 87 3.25 16.76 12.81
C ARG A 87 2.20 15.79 13.29
N ILE A 88 1.43 15.24 12.35
CA ILE A 88 0.44 14.20 12.63
C ILE A 88 0.84 12.95 11.86
N PHE A 89 1.38 11.96 12.57
CA PHE A 89 1.72 10.67 11.99
C PHE A 89 0.49 9.77 11.94
N VAL A 90 0.13 9.26 10.77
CA VAL A 90 -0.99 8.32 10.60
C VAL A 90 -0.44 6.91 10.42
N LEU A 91 -0.62 6.08 11.44
CA LEU A 91 -0.16 4.71 11.51
C LEU A 91 -1.31 3.72 11.27
N GLY A 92 -1.09 2.69 10.46
CA GLY A 92 -2.08 1.66 10.22
C GLY A 92 -1.85 0.81 8.98
N GLY A 93 -2.89 0.06 8.62
CA GLY A 93 -2.91 -0.78 7.41
C GLY A 93 -3.34 -0.04 6.14
N SER A 94 -3.79 -0.79 5.13
CA SER A 94 -4.21 -0.25 3.82
C SER A 94 -5.34 0.78 3.91
N ALA A 95 -6.26 0.63 4.87
CA ALA A 95 -7.33 1.59 5.12
C ALA A 95 -6.81 2.96 5.62
N ALA A 96 -5.88 2.96 6.59
CA ALA A 96 -5.22 4.17 7.08
C ALA A 96 -4.29 4.79 6.03
N ARG A 97 -3.69 3.97 5.15
CA ARG A 97 -2.91 4.42 3.99
C ARG A 97 -3.78 5.19 2.97
N GLY A 98 -5.10 5.02 3.00
CA GLY A 98 -6.01 5.61 2.03
C GLY A 98 -6.13 4.82 0.73
N PHE A 99 -5.87 3.50 0.74
CA PHE A 99 -6.20 2.67 -0.43
C PHE A 99 -7.72 2.72 -0.72
N PRO A 100 -8.17 2.76 -1.99
CA PRO A 100 -7.39 2.67 -3.23
C PRO A 100 -6.84 4.00 -3.78
N ASP A 101 -7.21 5.14 -3.18
CA ASP A 101 -6.81 6.48 -3.60
C ASP A 101 -6.25 7.33 -2.45
N PRO A 102 -4.93 7.30 -2.20
CA PRO A 102 -4.31 8.10 -1.14
C PRO A 102 -4.54 9.61 -1.29
N ASN A 103 -4.81 10.11 -2.51
CA ASN A 103 -5.14 11.52 -2.75
C ASN A 103 -6.52 11.90 -2.19
N HIS A 104 -7.33 10.94 -1.78
CA HIS A 104 -8.60 11.16 -1.09
C HIS A 104 -8.74 10.24 0.12
N GLY A 105 -7.63 9.80 0.69
CA GLY A 105 -7.61 9.01 1.93
C GLY A 105 -7.77 9.87 3.19
N VAL A 106 -7.87 9.20 4.34
CA VAL A 106 -7.98 9.82 5.67
C VAL A 106 -6.93 10.91 5.90
N SER A 107 -5.64 10.65 5.58
CA SER A 107 -4.57 11.63 5.79
C SER A 107 -4.75 12.90 4.97
N ARG A 108 -5.19 12.78 3.72
CA ARG A 108 -5.39 13.96 2.86
C ARG A 108 -6.57 14.81 3.34
N HIS A 109 -7.65 14.14 3.76
CA HIS A 109 -8.79 14.81 4.39
C HIS A 109 -8.37 15.52 5.68
N LEU A 110 -7.60 14.85 6.53
CA LEU A 110 -7.12 15.41 7.79
C LEU A 110 -6.24 16.65 7.56
N GLU A 111 -5.33 16.58 6.58
CA GLU A 111 -4.46 17.69 6.19
C GLU A 111 -5.28 18.91 5.75
N ALA A 112 -6.23 18.72 4.83
CA ALA A 112 -7.07 19.82 4.34
C ALA A 112 -7.98 20.41 5.42
N LEU A 113 -8.60 19.56 6.25
CA LEU A 113 -9.46 20.02 7.35
C LEU A 113 -8.68 20.85 8.38
N LEU A 114 -7.46 20.44 8.72
CA LEU A 114 -6.61 21.21 9.65
C LEU A 114 -6.14 22.52 9.04
N ALA A 115 -5.73 22.50 7.77
CA ALA A 115 -5.27 23.71 7.07
C ALA A 115 -6.39 24.76 6.93
N ASP A 116 -7.62 24.33 6.62
CA ASP A 116 -8.78 25.20 6.51
C ASP A 116 -9.23 25.75 7.88
N ALA A 117 -9.29 24.87 8.88
CA ALA A 117 -9.79 25.22 10.20
C ALA A 117 -8.81 26.04 11.05
N ALA A 118 -7.53 26.04 10.73
CA ALA A 118 -6.50 26.74 11.50
C ALA A 118 -5.38 27.32 10.61
N PRO A 119 -5.68 28.34 9.78
CA PRO A 119 -4.73 28.89 8.81
C PRO A 119 -3.45 29.46 9.42
N SER A 120 -3.49 29.99 10.64
CA SER A 120 -2.30 30.51 11.34
C SER A 120 -1.36 29.42 11.87
N ARG A 121 -1.82 28.17 11.95
CA ARG A 121 -1.04 27.05 12.49
C ARG A 121 -0.61 26.10 11.37
N PRO A 122 0.69 25.97 11.11
CA PRO A 122 1.14 25.06 10.07
C PRO A 122 1.16 23.62 10.59
N PHE A 123 0.54 22.70 9.86
CA PHE A 123 0.48 21.26 10.14
C PHE A 123 1.19 20.47 9.05
N ASP A 124 1.71 19.30 9.41
CA ASP A 124 2.26 18.33 8.46
C ASP A 124 1.68 16.94 8.75
N VAL A 125 0.79 16.45 7.89
CA VAL A 125 0.20 15.11 8.04
C VAL A 125 1.06 14.09 7.31
N ILE A 126 1.69 13.20 8.07
CA ILE A 126 2.66 12.22 7.58
C ILE A 126 2.00 10.84 7.63
N ASN A 127 1.63 10.31 6.46
CA ASN A 127 1.10 8.95 6.39
C ASN A 127 2.23 7.93 6.44
N THR A 128 2.27 7.12 7.49
CA THR A 128 3.24 6.02 7.66
C THR A 128 2.59 4.65 7.48
N ALA A 129 1.32 4.61 7.11
CA ALA A 129 0.55 3.38 6.95
C ALA A 129 0.96 2.63 5.68
N MET A 130 0.84 1.29 5.73
CA MET A 130 1.26 0.41 4.64
C MET A 130 0.18 -0.60 4.28
N THR A 131 0.18 -1.10 3.05
CA THR A 131 -0.72 -2.20 2.66
C THR A 131 -0.26 -3.53 3.27
N ALA A 132 -1.21 -4.41 3.58
CA ALA A 132 -0.98 -5.77 4.07
C ALA A 132 -0.20 -5.89 5.41
N ILE A 133 -0.14 -4.82 6.21
CA ILE A 133 0.51 -4.86 7.53
C ILE A 133 -0.51 -4.95 8.68
N ASN A 134 -0.02 -5.31 9.86
CA ASN A 134 -0.75 -5.42 11.12
C ASN A 134 0.01 -4.73 12.28
N SER A 135 -0.44 -4.91 13.52
CA SER A 135 0.10 -4.26 14.72
C SER A 135 1.58 -4.54 15.00
N HIS A 136 2.11 -5.70 14.57
CA HIS A 136 3.53 -6.01 14.73
C HIS A 136 4.42 -5.05 13.93
N VAL A 137 3.98 -4.72 12.71
CA VAL A 137 4.72 -3.77 11.85
C VAL A 137 4.52 -2.35 12.35
N VAL A 138 3.29 -1.98 12.73
CA VAL A 138 2.99 -0.64 13.28
C VAL A 138 3.83 -0.34 14.52
N TYR A 139 4.04 -1.32 15.40
CA TYR A 139 4.93 -1.19 16.54
C TYR A 139 6.36 -0.83 16.11
N GLN A 140 6.91 -1.49 15.08
CA GLN A 140 8.25 -1.18 14.58
C GLN A 140 8.31 0.21 13.92
N ILE A 141 7.28 0.61 13.19
CA ILE A 141 7.17 1.98 12.63
C ILE A 141 7.20 3.01 13.76
N ALA A 142 6.43 2.78 14.83
CA ALA A 142 6.39 3.67 15.98
C ALA A 142 7.75 3.80 16.69
N GLN A 143 8.58 2.76 16.70
CA GLN A 143 9.96 2.84 17.20
C GLN A 143 10.83 3.80 16.37
N ASP A 144 10.62 3.84 15.06
CA ASP A 144 11.48 4.58 14.13
C ASP A 144 11.01 6.02 13.84
N ILE A 145 9.78 6.39 14.20
CA ILE A 145 9.26 7.76 14.02
C ILE A 145 10.10 8.78 14.83
N PRO A 146 10.59 9.87 14.23
CA PRO A 146 11.27 10.95 14.96
C PRO A 146 10.20 11.83 15.64
N GLY A 147 9.94 11.60 16.93
CA GLY A 147 8.91 12.35 17.67
C GLY A 147 9.46 13.60 18.37
N ARG A 148 8.60 14.62 18.52
CA ARG A 148 8.86 15.86 19.25
C ARG A 148 7.70 16.19 20.19
N PRO A 149 7.93 17.00 21.24
CA PRO A 149 6.83 17.62 21.97
C PRO A 149 5.91 18.38 21.00
N MET A 150 4.58 18.23 21.14
CA MET A 150 3.51 18.79 20.28
C MET A 150 3.16 18.02 19.00
N ASP A 151 3.83 16.90 18.71
CA ASP A 151 3.42 16.01 17.62
C ASP A 151 2.24 15.12 18.03
N PHE A 152 1.53 14.60 17.04
CA PHE A 152 0.39 13.71 17.19
C PHE A 152 0.64 12.39 16.46
N ALA A 153 0.06 11.31 16.98
CA ALA A 153 0.01 10.03 16.30
C ALA A 153 -1.43 9.51 16.26
N VAL A 154 -1.93 9.20 15.06
CA VAL A 154 -3.23 8.54 14.84
C VAL A 154 -2.99 7.08 14.54
N ILE A 155 -3.56 6.19 15.36
CA ILE A 155 -3.45 4.73 15.19
C ILE A 155 -4.80 4.19 14.71
N LEU A 156 -4.83 3.70 13.47
CA LEU A 156 -5.96 3.03 12.81
C LEU A 156 -5.48 1.68 12.23
N VAL A 157 -5.33 0.69 13.10
CA VAL A 157 -4.81 -0.66 12.79
C VAL A 157 -5.73 -1.71 13.41
N GLY A 158 -5.80 -2.90 12.82
CA GLY A 158 -6.64 -4.01 13.29
C GLY A 158 -7.11 -4.93 12.16
N ASN A 159 -7.24 -4.39 10.94
CA ASN A 159 -7.34 -5.24 9.76
C ASN A 159 -6.02 -6.01 9.59
N ASN A 160 -6.09 -7.23 9.06
CA ASN A 160 -4.95 -8.13 8.86
C ASN A 160 -4.25 -8.67 10.11
N GLU A 161 -4.78 -8.56 11.33
CA GLU A 161 -4.10 -9.17 12.50
C GLU A 161 -3.95 -10.70 12.37
N VAL A 162 -4.88 -11.36 11.67
CA VAL A 162 -4.85 -12.82 11.46
C VAL A 162 -4.05 -13.24 10.22
N VAL A 163 -4.09 -12.44 9.15
CA VAL A 163 -3.45 -12.76 7.85
C VAL A 163 -2.10 -12.06 7.62
N GLY A 164 -1.85 -10.93 8.28
CA GLY A 164 -0.62 -10.15 8.22
C GLY A 164 0.55 -10.82 8.95
N PRO A 165 1.73 -10.20 9.05
CA PRO A 165 2.93 -10.84 9.58
C PRO A 165 2.74 -11.48 10.96
N TYR A 166 3.27 -12.70 11.15
CA TYR A 166 3.15 -13.51 12.37
C TYR A 166 1.73 -13.98 12.75
N GLY A 167 0.72 -13.70 11.92
CA GLY A 167 -0.62 -14.25 12.06
C GLY A 167 -0.70 -15.74 11.70
N PRO A 168 -1.76 -16.46 12.14
CA PRO A 168 -1.91 -17.88 11.88
C PRO A 168 -2.21 -18.20 10.40
N SER A 169 -2.63 -17.22 9.61
CA SER A 169 -2.86 -17.34 8.17
C SER A 169 -1.74 -16.72 7.33
N THR A 170 -0.64 -16.25 7.93
CA THR A 170 0.46 -15.65 7.16
C THR A 170 1.08 -16.66 6.21
N PHE A 171 1.14 -16.31 4.93
CA PHE A 171 1.80 -17.14 3.93
C PHE A 171 3.27 -17.39 4.29
N ASN A 172 3.68 -18.66 4.26
CA ASN A 172 5.07 -19.10 4.39
C ASN A 172 5.76 -18.67 5.71
N GLN A 173 5.00 -18.54 6.80
CA GLN A 173 5.52 -18.29 8.14
C GLN A 173 4.87 -19.24 9.14
N ASN A 174 5.68 -19.78 10.06
CA ASN A 174 5.15 -20.54 11.20
C ASN A 174 4.53 -19.58 12.22
N PHE A 175 3.34 -19.92 12.70
CA PHE A 175 2.69 -19.16 13.77
C PHE A 175 3.51 -19.23 15.07
N LEU A 176 3.77 -18.09 15.68
CA LEU A 176 4.51 -17.98 16.95
C LEU A 176 3.61 -17.37 18.01
N SER A 177 3.30 -18.10 19.07
CA SER A 177 2.44 -17.60 20.15
C SER A 177 3.16 -16.68 21.16
N ASN A 178 4.48 -16.55 21.06
CA ASN A 178 5.30 -15.77 22.01
C ASN A 178 5.84 -14.48 21.38
N LEU A 179 5.31 -13.34 21.85
CA LEU A 179 5.69 -12.01 21.36
C LEU A 179 7.17 -11.67 21.56
N ARG A 180 7.81 -12.15 22.64
CA ARG A 180 9.25 -11.89 22.87
C ARG A 180 10.11 -12.62 21.85
N LEU A 181 9.73 -13.82 21.46
CA LEU A 181 10.41 -14.57 20.40
C LEU A 181 10.23 -13.86 19.05
N ILE A 182 9.01 -13.40 18.75
CA ILE A 182 8.74 -12.59 17.54
C ILE A 182 9.66 -11.37 17.49
N ARG A 183 9.75 -10.58 18.57
CA ARG A 183 10.62 -9.40 18.65
C ARG A 183 12.11 -9.75 18.54
N GLY A 184 12.54 -10.85 19.16
CA GLY A 184 13.93 -11.33 19.06
C GLY A 184 14.30 -11.73 17.63
N LEU A 185 13.40 -12.43 16.93
CA LEU A 185 13.58 -12.77 15.52
C LEU A 185 13.60 -11.53 14.63
N GLN A 186 12.73 -10.55 14.89
CA GLN A 186 12.71 -9.27 14.17
C GLN A 186 14.04 -8.52 14.37
N ALA A 187 14.51 -8.37 15.61
CA ALA A 187 15.78 -7.74 15.91
C ALA A 187 16.96 -8.44 15.21
N LEU A 188 16.95 -9.77 15.17
CA LEU A 188 17.95 -10.54 14.43
C LEU A 188 17.89 -10.25 12.92
N LYS A 189 16.69 -10.24 12.33
CA LYS A 189 16.49 -9.98 10.89
C LYS A 189 16.97 -8.60 10.44
N GLN A 190 17.00 -7.63 11.35
CA GLN A 190 17.50 -6.28 11.06
C GLN A 190 19.03 -6.22 10.95
N THR A 191 19.76 -7.18 11.54
CA THR A 191 21.24 -7.21 11.48
C THR A 191 21.76 -7.49 10.08
N ARG A 192 22.87 -6.84 9.70
CA ARG A 192 23.59 -7.11 8.45
C ARG A 192 24.14 -8.53 8.43
N LEU A 193 24.51 -9.07 9.60
CA LEU A 193 24.86 -10.48 9.76
C LEU A 193 23.79 -11.42 9.24
N TRP A 194 22.54 -11.23 9.68
CA TRP A 194 21.43 -12.02 9.20
C TRP A 194 21.20 -11.81 7.70
N GLN A 195 21.29 -10.57 7.22
CA GLN A 195 21.12 -10.27 5.80
C GLN A 195 22.18 -10.95 4.93
N ALA A 196 23.44 -10.95 5.36
CA ALA A 196 24.55 -11.63 4.69
C ALA A 196 24.33 -13.15 4.67
N PHE A 197 23.95 -13.73 5.81
CA PHE A 197 23.60 -15.14 5.92
C PHE A 197 22.43 -15.50 5.00
N ALA A 198 21.31 -14.78 5.09
CA ALA A 198 20.14 -15.02 4.28
C ALA A 198 20.44 -14.87 2.78
N GLY A 199 21.27 -13.89 2.39
CA GLY A 199 21.70 -13.70 1.01
C GLY A 199 22.59 -14.82 0.48
N ALA A 200 23.48 -15.39 1.31
CA ALA A 200 24.36 -16.49 0.91
C ALA A 200 23.60 -17.81 0.66
N PHE A 201 22.44 -17.99 1.29
CA PHE A 201 21.60 -19.18 1.14
C PHE A 201 20.37 -18.96 0.24
N GLN A 202 20.24 -17.81 -0.42
CA GLN A 202 19.23 -17.63 -1.45
C GLN A 202 19.60 -18.45 -2.69
N PRO A 203 18.76 -19.39 -3.16
CA PRO A 203 19.07 -20.19 -4.35
C PRO A 203 19.24 -19.27 -5.56
N GLN A 204 20.39 -19.35 -6.25
CA GLN A 204 20.64 -18.56 -7.47
C GLN A 204 19.72 -18.93 -8.66
N THR A 205 18.95 -20.02 -8.55
CA THR A 205 18.01 -20.52 -9.56
C THR A 205 16.53 -20.27 -9.21
N ALA A 206 16.23 -19.26 -8.40
CA ALA A 206 14.90 -19.00 -7.82
C ALA A 206 13.92 -18.22 -8.71
N SER A 207 13.94 -18.36 -10.05
CA SER A 207 12.91 -17.74 -10.91
C SER A 207 11.53 -18.33 -10.65
N SER A 208 11.42 -19.66 -10.50
CA SER A 208 10.17 -20.35 -10.16
C SER A 208 9.66 -20.00 -8.75
N ALA A 209 10.57 -19.77 -7.80
CA ALA A 209 10.19 -19.31 -6.46
C ALA A 209 9.76 -17.85 -6.45
N LYS A 210 10.36 -16.96 -7.27
CA LYS A 210 9.89 -15.57 -7.42
C LYS A 210 8.52 -15.47 -8.08
N GLU A 211 8.19 -16.34 -9.05
CA GLU A 211 6.81 -16.44 -9.58
C GLU A 211 5.83 -17.01 -8.55
N ALA A 212 6.25 -18.00 -7.74
CA ALA A 212 5.47 -18.48 -6.60
C ALA A 212 5.30 -17.41 -5.50
N LEU A 213 6.24 -16.47 -5.37
CA LEU A 213 6.32 -15.39 -4.38
C LEU A 213 5.94 -14.00 -4.93
N ARG A 214 5.31 -13.91 -6.12
CA ARG A 214 4.67 -12.67 -6.59
C ARG A 214 3.42 -12.44 -5.75
N TRP A 215 3.21 -11.21 -5.26
CA TRP A 215 2.00 -10.87 -4.52
C TRP A 215 0.78 -11.05 -5.42
N ARG A 216 -0.06 -12.06 -5.13
CA ARG A 216 -1.31 -12.32 -5.86
C ARG A 216 -2.52 -11.66 -5.18
N GLY A 217 -2.28 -10.65 -4.35
CA GLY A 217 -3.34 -10.09 -3.52
C GLY A 217 -3.81 -11.08 -2.45
N MET A 218 -5.09 -10.98 -2.14
CA MET A 218 -5.74 -11.81 -1.12
C MET A 218 -5.85 -13.29 -1.51
N GLN A 219 -5.59 -13.65 -2.77
CA GLN A 219 -5.55 -15.04 -3.24
C GLN A 219 -4.57 -15.91 -2.46
N MET A 220 -3.50 -15.33 -1.91
CA MET A 220 -2.46 -16.07 -1.19
C MET A 220 -2.97 -16.69 0.13
N PHE A 221 -4.15 -16.30 0.60
CA PHE A 221 -4.69 -16.69 1.90
C PHE A 221 -5.87 -17.66 1.80
N THR A 222 -6.34 -18.00 0.59
CA THR A 222 -7.56 -18.81 0.39
C THR A 222 -7.49 -20.19 1.05
N ASP A 223 -6.28 -20.74 1.19
CA ASP A 223 -6.08 -22.09 1.72
C ASP A 223 -5.83 -22.10 3.24
N ASN A 224 -5.74 -20.93 3.89
CA ASN A 224 -5.36 -20.77 5.30
C ASN A 224 -6.54 -20.34 6.18
N VAL A 225 -7.55 -21.20 6.26
CA VAL A 225 -8.80 -21.03 7.03
C VAL A 225 -8.53 -20.98 8.54
N VAL A 226 -9.16 -20.03 9.24
CA VAL A 226 -9.11 -19.88 10.71
C VAL A 226 -10.52 -19.76 11.29
N LEU A 227 -10.95 -20.81 11.99
CA LEU A 227 -12.26 -20.87 12.65
C LEU A 227 -12.34 -19.91 13.85
N GLN A 228 -13.57 -19.57 14.25
CA GLN A 228 -13.83 -18.65 15.36
C GLN A 228 -13.28 -19.13 16.71
N ASP A 229 -13.26 -20.44 16.93
CA ASP A 229 -12.79 -21.08 18.16
C ASP A 229 -11.33 -21.53 18.10
N ASP A 230 -10.61 -21.20 17.01
CA ASP A 230 -9.20 -21.55 16.85
C ASP A 230 -8.37 -20.99 18.02
N THR A 231 -7.68 -21.89 18.73
CA THR A 231 -6.89 -21.54 19.91
C THR A 231 -5.78 -20.53 19.64
N ARG A 232 -5.29 -20.43 18.39
CA ARG A 232 -4.27 -19.48 17.97
C ARG A 232 -4.77 -18.04 18.02
N LEU A 233 -6.07 -17.81 17.84
CA LEU A 233 -6.67 -16.46 17.91
C LEU A 233 -6.47 -15.82 19.30
N LYS A 234 -6.44 -16.61 20.37
CA LYS A 234 -6.14 -16.10 21.73
C LYS A 234 -4.77 -15.43 21.79
N ALA A 235 -3.78 -16.00 21.09
CA ALA A 235 -2.45 -15.41 21.01
C ALA A 235 -2.44 -14.18 20.10
N VAL A 236 -3.17 -14.19 18.98
CA VAL A 236 -3.33 -13.01 18.10
C VAL A 236 -3.89 -11.81 18.89
N TYR A 237 -5.02 -11.97 19.59
CA TYR A 237 -5.60 -10.88 20.37
C TYR A 237 -4.68 -10.41 21.49
N LYS A 238 -3.95 -11.33 22.14
CA LYS A 238 -2.95 -10.98 23.16
C LYS A 238 -1.78 -10.19 22.58
N HIS A 239 -1.30 -10.56 21.38
CA HIS A 239 -0.23 -9.83 20.70
C HIS A 239 -0.71 -8.46 20.29
N TYR A 240 -1.91 -8.35 19.73
CA TYR A 240 -2.54 -7.10 19.36
C TYR A 240 -2.67 -6.15 20.56
N ASP A 241 -3.20 -6.64 21.69
CA ASP A 241 -3.30 -5.91 22.96
C ASP A 241 -1.95 -5.38 23.45
N ALA A 242 -0.90 -6.19 23.37
CA ALA A 242 0.44 -5.83 23.82
C ALA A 242 1.13 -4.87 22.84
N ASN A 243 1.01 -5.10 21.53
CA ASN A 243 1.55 -4.24 20.50
C ASN A 243 0.90 -2.86 20.55
N LEU A 244 -0.41 -2.76 20.74
CA LEU A 244 -1.09 -1.47 20.89
C LEU A 244 -0.57 -0.70 22.11
N ARG A 245 -0.49 -1.33 23.29
CA ARG A 245 0.06 -0.69 24.49
C ARG A 245 1.49 -0.20 24.27
N ASP A 246 2.36 -1.09 23.79
CA ASP A 246 3.76 -0.74 23.59
C ASP A 246 3.94 0.33 22.50
N THR A 247 3.06 0.36 21.49
CA THR A 247 3.04 1.42 20.46
C THR A 247 2.65 2.77 21.08
N ILE A 248 1.58 2.80 21.89
CA ILE A 248 1.14 4.01 22.59
C ILE A 248 2.27 4.51 23.52
N ASP A 249 2.85 3.61 24.32
CA ASP A 249 3.92 3.95 25.27
C ASP A 249 5.16 4.51 24.57
N VAL A 250 5.58 3.91 23.45
CA VAL A 250 6.71 4.41 22.65
C VAL A 250 6.45 5.81 22.11
N LEU A 251 5.24 6.06 21.59
CA LEU A 251 4.90 7.36 21.01
C LEU A 251 4.72 8.44 22.09
N GLN A 252 4.07 8.12 23.21
CA GLN A 252 3.97 9.04 24.35
C GLN A 252 5.33 9.31 24.98
N GLY A 253 6.23 8.32 25.03
CA GLY A 253 7.62 8.49 25.47
C GLY A 253 8.43 9.45 24.59
N LYS A 254 7.99 9.68 23.34
CA LYS A 254 8.54 10.71 22.43
C LYS A 254 7.85 12.07 22.56
N GLY A 255 6.94 12.23 23.52
CA GLY A 255 6.22 13.47 23.79
C GLY A 255 4.98 13.71 22.93
N MET A 256 4.52 12.69 22.19
CA MET A 256 3.40 12.83 21.26
C MET A 256 2.04 12.69 21.96
N HIS A 257 1.02 13.37 21.44
CA HIS A 257 -0.37 13.09 21.76
C HIS A 257 -0.87 11.92 20.89
N VAL A 258 -1.30 10.83 21.51
CA VAL A 258 -1.69 9.61 20.80
C VAL A 258 -3.21 9.48 20.72
N ILE A 259 -3.71 9.38 19.49
CA ILE A 259 -5.12 9.16 19.15
C ILE A 259 -5.26 7.71 18.68
N VAL A 260 -6.04 6.90 19.40
CA VAL A 260 -6.31 5.50 19.02
C VAL A 260 -7.76 5.37 18.60
N SER A 261 -7.99 4.71 17.46
CA SER A 261 -9.34 4.49 16.94
C SER A 261 -9.71 3.02 16.81
N THR A 262 -10.99 2.67 17.07
CA THR A 262 -11.54 1.40 16.56
C THR A 262 -11.53 1.42 15.03
N VAL A 263 -11.57 0.24 14.40
CA VAL A 263 -11.48 0.10 12.94
C VAL A 263 -12.85 -0.26 12.38
N PRO A 264 -13.55 0.69 11.70
CA PRO A 264 -14.77 0.37 11.00
C PRO A 264 -14.48 -0.53 9.80
N VAL A 265 -15.37 -1.50 9.57
CA VAL A 265 -15.37 -2.40 8.42
C VAL A 265 -16.75 -2.43 7.76
N ASN A 266 -16.83 -2.94 6.53
CA ASN A 266 -18.12 -3.15 5.87
C ASN A 266 -18.78 -4.39 6.46
N LEU A 267 -19.78 -4.12 7.29
CA LEU A 267 -20.53 -5.14 8.00
C LEU A 267 -21.73 -5.60 7.18
N ARG A 268 -22.37 -4.67 6.45
CA ARG A 268 -23.64 -4.87 5.76
C ARG A 268 -23.51 -5.57 4.41
N HIS A 269 -22.49 -5.23 3.62
CA HIS A 269 -22.39 -5.61 2.20
C HIS A 269 -21.12 -6.39 1.88
N SER A 270 -20.36 -6.83 2.88
CA SER A 270 -19.25 -7.75 2.67
C SER A 270 -19.68 -9.13 3.16
N ALA A 271 -20.10 -9.99 2.23
CA ALA A 271 -20.30 -11.40 2.52
C ALA A 271 -19.00 -12.01 3.07
N PRO A 272 -19.09 -13.09 3.86
CA PRO A 272 -17.91 -13.80 4.34
C PRO A 272 -17.02 -14.25 3.18
N PHE A 273 -15.72 -14.14 3.35
CA PHE A 273 -14.75 -14.65 2.38
C PHE A 273 -14.58 -16.17 2.47
N GLY A 274 -14.82 -16.74 3.65
CA GLY A 274 -14.91 -18.18 3.85
C GLY A 274 -15.90 -18.54 4.95
N SER A 275 -16.47 -19.74 4.86
CA SER A 275 -17.42 -20.26 5.84
C SER A 275 -17.11 -21.72 6.16
N ALA A 276 -17.30 -22.09 7.41
CA ALA A 276 -17.19 -23.47 7.87
C ALA A 276 -18.18 -23.72 9.01
N HIS A 277 -18.50 -24.99 9.27
CA HIS A 277 -19.30 -25.36 10.42
C HIS A 277 -18.43 -25.36 11.68
N GLY A 278 -18.93 -24.78 12.77
CA GLY A 278 -18.22 -24.75 14.06
C GLY A 278 -18.16 -26.11 14.79
N LYS A 279 -18.86 -27.12 14.28
CA LYS A 279 -18.84 -28.51 14.78
C LYS A 279 -18.93 -29.47 13.60
N ALA A 280 -18.45 -30.70 13.80
CA ALA A 280 -18.68 -31.78 12.85
C ALA A 280 -20.19 -32.08 12.78
N LEU A 281 -20.74 -32.05 11.57
CA LEU A 281 -22.13 -32.42 11.29
C LEU A 281 -22.19 -33.86 10.77
N THR A 282 -23.25 -34.58 11.12
CA THR A 282 -23.59 -35.85 10.46
C THR A 282 -24.00 -35.60 9.01
N ASN A 283 -23.90 -36.62 8.15
CA ASN A 283 -24.34 -36.50 6.75
C ASN A 283 -25.82 -36.07 6.62
N SER A 284 -26.67 -36.52 7.57
CA SER A 284 -28.08 -36.12 7.60
C SER A 284 -28.22 -34.64 7.94
N GLU A 285 -27.55 -34.15 8.99
CA GLU A 285 -27.57 -32.73 9.36
C GLU A 285 -27.01 -31.85 8.23
N LEU A 286 -25.91 -32.26 7.61
CA LEU A 286 -25.32 -31.53 6.50
C LEU A 286 -26.29 -31.44 5.31
N SER A 287 -26.97 -32.54 4.97
CA SER A 287 -27.99 -32.56 3.93
C SER A 287 -29.19 -31.66 4.27
N THR A 288 -29.68 -31.71 5.51
CA THR A 288 -30.79 -30.84 5.96
C THR A 288 -30.39 -29.37 5.93
N TRP A 289 -29.19 -29.03 6.40
CA TRP A 289 -28.67 -27.67 6.35
C TRP A 289 -28.52 -27.18 4.90
N SER A 290 -27.97 -28.01 4.00
CA SER A 290 -27.77 -27.65 2.58
C SER A 290 -29.10 -27.36 1.88
N ASP A 291 -30.11 -28.21 2.07
CA ASP A 291 -31.46 -27.99 1.49
C ASP A 291 -32.07 -26.66 1.97
N HIS A 292 -31.95 -26.36 3.26
CA HIS A 292 -32.44 -25.09 3.79
C HIS A 292 -31.64 -23.88 3.29
N LEU A 293 -30.32 -23.99 3.17
CA LEU A 293 -29.49 -22.91 2.62
C LEU A 293 -29.86 -22.63 1.16
N GLU A 294 -29.93 -23.66 0.31
CA GLU A 294 -30.27 -23.55 -1.11
C GLU A 294 -31.66 -22.92 -1.33
N ARG A 295 -32.65 -23.34 -0.54
CA ARG A 295 -33.99 -22.73 -0.58
C ARG A 295 -33.99 -21.28 -0.10
N GLY A 296 -33.21 -20.97 0.93
CA GLY A 296 -33.01 -19.60 1.41
C GLY A 296 -32.41 -18.69 0.34
N GLU A 297 -31.36 -19.15 -0.34
CA GLU A 297 -30.72 -18.43 -1.44
C GLU A 297 -31.65 -18.25 -2.65
N ALA A 298 -32.38 -19.30 -3.03
CA ALA A 298 -33.38 -19.23 -4.10
C ALA A 298 -34.48 -18.21 -3.78
N ALA A 299 -34.94 -18.18 -2.52
CA ALA A 299 -35.92 -17.20 -2.06
C ALA A 299 -35.37 -15.77 -2.07
N ILE A 300 -34.09 -15.55 -1.71
CA ILE A 300 -33.41 -14.24 -1.84
C ILE A 300 -33.37 -13.77 -3.29
N LYS A 301 -32.97 -14.64 -4.23
CA LYS A 301 -32.93 -14.32 -5.68
C LYS A 301 -34.30 -13.93 -6.22
N GLN A 302 -35.38 -14.47 -5.64
CA GLN A 302 -36.77 -14.15 -5.98
C GLN A 302 -37.38 -13.03 -5.13
N SER A 303 -36.59 -12.36 -4.28
CA SER A 303 -37.04 -11.33 -3.34
C SER A 303 -38.16 -11.79 -2.36
N ARG A 304 -38.25 -13.09 -2.08
CA ARG A 304 -39.19 -13.69 -1.13
C ARG A 304 -38.61 -13.68 0.29
N TRP A 305 -38.43 -12.49 0.85
CA TRP A 305 -37.64 -12.27 2.08
C TRP A 305 -38.14 -13.03 3.31
N ARG A 306 -39.45 -13.19 3.49
CA ARG A 306 -40.01 -13.98 4.61
C ARG A 306 -39.65 -15.47 4.49
N ALA A 307 -39.87 -16.06 3.32
CA ALA A 307 -39.49 -17.46 3.07
C ALA A 307 -37.97 -17.68 3.16
N ALA A 308 -37.18 -16.71 2.70
CA ALA A 308 -35.74 -16.74 2.88
C ALA A 308 -35.35 -16.78 4.36
N ALA A 309 -35.90 -15.88 5.18
CA ALA A 309 -35.64 -15.85 6.62
C ALA A 309 -36.03 -17.17 7.29
N GLU A 310 -37.22 -17.71 7.01
CA GLU A 310 -37.69 -18.99 7.58
C GLU A 310 -36.74 -20.17 7.25
N HIS A 311 -36.30 -20.28 6.00
CA HIS A 311 -35.35 -21.33 5.61
C HIS A 311 -33.95 -21.13 6.22
N LEU A 312 -33.47 -19.88 6.29
CA LEU A 312 -32.15 -19.59 6.85
C LEU A 312 -32.13 -19.74 8.37
N GLU A 313 -33.23 -19.43 9.07
CA GLU A 313 -33.42 -19.76 10.48
C GLU A 313 -33.43 -21.28 10.71
N ALA A 314 -34.08 -22.05 9.83
CA ALA A 314 -34.03 -23.50 9.89
C ALA A 314 -32.62 -24.06 9.66
N ALA A 315 -31.85 -23.51 8.71
CA ALA A 315 -30.44 -23.86 8.51
C ALA A 315 -29.60 -23.52 9.78
N MET A 316 -29.83 -22.35 10.36
CA MET A 316 -29.18 -21.89 11.59
C MET A 316 -29.43 -22.81 12.79
N ASN A 317 -30.62 -23.43 12.88
CA ASN A 317 -30.93 -24.41 13.92
C ASN A 317 -30.10 -25.70 13.80
N VAL A 318 -29.60 -26.02 12.61
CA VAL A 318 -28.70 -27.16 12.38
C VAL A 318 -27.25 -26.78 12.70
N SER A 319 -26.81 -25.64 12.15
CA SER A 319 -25.44 -25.14 12.32
C SER A 319 -25.42 -23.61 12.42
N ASP A 320 -25.14 -23.11 13.62
CA ASP A 320 -25.10 -21.68 13.91
C ASP A 320 -23.73 -21.02 13.68
N GLY A 321 -22.71 -21.85 13.49
CA GLY A 321 -21.33 -21.45 13.21
C GLY A 321 -21.05 -21.03 11.77
N HIS A 322 -21.98 -21.25 10.84
CA HIS A 322 -21.73 -21.02 9.41
C HIS A 322 -21.92 -19.54 9.02
N ALA A 323 -20.82 -18.86 8.69
CA ALA A 323 -20.80 -17.41 8.45
C ALA A 323 -21.73 -16.95 7.31
N GLN A 324 -21.76 -17.68 6.19
CA GLN A 324 -22.62 -17.36 5.05
C GLN A 324 -24.11 -17.42 5.41
N THR A 325 -24.51 -18.40 6.23
CA THR A 325 -25.92 -18.54 6.65
C THR A 325 -26.33 -17.34 7.51
N GLN A 326 -25.44 -16.89 8.40
CA GLN A 326 -25.63 -15.67 9.19
C GLN A 326 -25.78 -14.43 8.30
N PHE A 327 -24.93 -14.28 7.28
CA PHE A 327 -24.96 -13.13 6.37
C PHE A 327 -26.26 -13.06 5.54
N LEU A 328 -26.69 -14.19 4.98
CA LEU A 328 -27.93 -14.25 4.20
C LEU A 328 -29.15 -13.99 5.09
N LEU A 329 -29.17 -14.53 6.31
CA LEU A 329 -30.26 -14.28 7.25
C LEU A 329 -30.32 -12.79 7.64
N ALA A 330 -29.16 -12.17 7.87
CA ALA A 330 -29.07 -10.73 8.11
C ALA A 330 -29.67 -9.91 6.95
N THR A 331 -29.36 -10.30 5.72
CA THR A 331 -29.89 -9.66 4.50
C THR A 331 -31.40 -9.80 4.42
N ALA A 332 -31.95 -11.00 4.66
CA ALA A 332 -33.39 -11.24 4.65
C ALA A 332 -34.11 -10.43 5.75
N LEU A 333 -33.57 -10.43 6.98
CA LEU A 333 -34.13 -9.68 8.10
C LEU A 333 -34.10 -8.16 7.86
N GLU A 334 -33.02 -7.64 7.27
CA GLU A 334 -32.93 -6.22 6.92
C GLU A 334 -34.01 -5.82 5.90
N ARG A 335 -34.24 -6.67 4.88
CA ARG A 335 -35.28 -6.45 3.86
C ARG A 335 -36.70 -6.55 4.42
N LEU A 336 -36.88 -7.26 5.53
CA LEU A 336 -38.13 -7.30 6.31
C LEU A 336 -38.27 -6.12 7.29
N GLY A 337 -37.29 -5.21 7.36
CA GLY A 337 -37.28 -4.05 8.26
C GLY A 337 -36.78 -4.35 9.67
N ASN A 338 -36.34 -5.57 9.97
CA ASN A 338 -35.78 -5.94 11.26
C ASN A 338 -34.28 -5.60 11.35
N HIS A 339 -33.98 -4.30 11.36
CA HIS A 339 -32.60 -3.79 11.33
C HIS A 339 -31.78 -4.18 12.56
N THR A 340 -32.42 -4.31 13.73
CA THR A 340 -31.74 -4.68 14.98
C THR A 340 -31.23 -6.12 14.91
N ALA A 341 -32.08 -7.08 14.51
CA ALA A 341 -31.67 -8.46 14.36
C ALA A 341 -30.66 -8.64 13.22
N ALA A 342 -30.88 -7.95 12.08
CA ALA A 342 -29.94 -7.98 10.97
C ALA A 342 -28.52 -7.57 11.38
N LYS A 343 -28.35 -6.50 12.18
CA LYS A 343 -27.05 -6.07 12.70
C LYS A 343 -26.33 -7.15 13.50
N VAL A 344 -27.07 -7.90 14.34
CA VAL A 344 -26.51 -9.01 15.12
C VAL A 344 -26.02 -10.13 14.21
N HIS A 345 -26.82 -10.51 13.21
CA HIS A 345 -26.44 -11.56 12.26
C HIS A 345 -25.28 -11.15 11.34
N TYR A 346 -25.21 -9.89 10.90
CA TYR A 346 -24.04 -9.40 10.17
C TYR A 346 -22.76 -9.46 11.02
N GLN A 347 -22.83 -9.07 12.31
CA GLN A 347 -21.69 -9.19 13.24
C GLN A 347 -21.27 -10.65 13.41
N ASN A 348 -22.23 -11.54 13.57
CA ASN A 348 -21.97 -12.96 13.68
C ASN A 348 -21.31 -13.53 12.41
N ALA A 349 -21.70 -13.06 11.23
CA ALA A 349 -21.09 -13.45 9.97
C ALA A 349 -19.63 -12.98 9.88
N LEU A 350 -19.33 -11.75 10.27
CA LEU A 350 -17.96 -11.23 10.37
C LEU A 350 -17.11 -12.04 11.35
N ASP A 351 -17.59 -12.27 12.56
CA ASP A 351 -16.83 -12.96 13.60
C ASP A 351 -16.58 -14.45 13.28
N ARG A 352 -17.39 -15.04 12.39
CA ARG A 352 -17.29 -16.43 11.91
C ARG A 352 -16.60 -16.56 10.55
N ASP A 353 -16.29 -15.45 9.88
CA ASP A 353 -15.58 -15.46 8.60
C ASP A 353 -14.25 -16.19 8.78
N THR A 354 -14.01 -17.21 7.96
CA THR A 354 -12.83 -18.05 8.12
C THR A 354 -11.60 -17.51 7.42
N LEU A 355 -11.77 -16.51 6.55
CA LEU A 355 -10.68 -15.75 5.96
C LEU A 355 -10.69 -14.33 6.57
N ARG A 356 -9.96 -14.19 7.68
CA ARG A 356 -10.07 -13.06 8.61
C ARG A 356 -9.25 -11.83 8.19
N PHE A 357 -9.71 -11.14 7.15
CA PHE A 357 -9.11 -9.88 6.68
C PHE A 357 -9.57 -8.65 7.47
N ARG A 358 -10.80 -8.68 7.97
CA ARG A 358 -11.47 -7.57 8.67
C ARG A 358 -11.18 -7.60 10.17
N ALA A 359 -11.10 -6.42 10.78
CA ALA A 359 -11.16 -6.28 12.24
C ALA A 359 -12.51 -6.82 12.75
N ASP A 360 -12.47 -7.85 13.59
CA ASP A 360 -13.65 -8.47 14.18
C ASP A 360 -14.01 -7.84 15.55
N SER A 361 -15.09 -8.33 16.17
CA SER A 361 -15.54 -7.84 17.48
C SER A 361 -14.42 -7.86 18.53
N GLN A 362 -13.62 -8.94 18.57
CA GLN A 362 -12.58 -9.11 19.59
C GLN A 362 -11.44 -8.11 19.41
N LEU A 363 -11.10 -7.76 18.17
CA LEU A 363 -10.11 -6.74 17.86
C LEU A 363 -10.58 -5.33 18.24
N ASN A 364 -11.81 -4.94 17.88
CA ASN A 364 -12.34 -3.63 18.27
C ASN A 364 -12.56 -3.54 19.80
N ASP A 365 -12.96 -4.63 20.45
CA ASP A 365 -13.03 -4.69 21.91
C ASP A 365 -11.65 -4.58 22.56
N SER A 366 -10.62 -5.14 21.95
CA SER A 366 -9.23 -5.01 22.40
C SER A 366 -8.77 -3.55 22.37
N VAL A 367 -9.08 -2.81 21.31
CA VAL A 367 -8.84 -1.35 21.25
C VAL A 367 -9.53 -0.63 22.41
N ARG A 368 -10.83 -0.89 22.63
CA ARG A 368 -11.59 -0.29 23.74
C ARG A 368 -11.02 -0.65 25.11
N ARG A 369 -10.52 -1.88 25.27
CA ARG A 369 -9.93 -2.39 26.51
C ARG A 369 -8.61 -1.68 26.80
N VAL A 370 -7.72 -1.63 25.81
CA VAL A 370 -6.42 -0.91 25.89
C VAL A 370 -6.65 0.55 26.22
N ALA A 371 -7.59 1.21 25.54
CA ALA A 371 -7.89 2.62 25.75
C ALA A 371 -8.24 2.98 27.21
N LYS A 372 -8.85 2.06 27.97
CA LYS A 372 -9.20 2.27 29.39
C LYS A 372 -7.97 2.35 30.30
N ASP A 373 -6.84 1.81 29.87
CA ASP A 373 -5.59 1.83 30.64
C ASP A 373 -4.91 3.22 30.59
N TYR A 374 -5.26 4.06 29.62
CA TYR A 374 -4.66 5.38 29.41
C TYR A 374 -5.59 6.51 29.83
N LYS A 375 -5.25 7.16 30.95
CA LYS A 375 -6.03 8.29 31.53
C LYS A 375 -5.27 9.62 31.52
N ASN A 376 -4.13 9.68 30.85
CA ASN A 376 -3.29 10.87 30.79
C ASN A 376 -3.79 11.87 29.73
N ASN A 377 -3.35 13.12 29.83
CA ASN A 377 -3.79 14.20 28.93
C ASN A 377 -3.27 14.07 27.49
N ASN A 378 -2.27 13.22 27.27
CA ASN A 378 -1.60 13.01 25.99
C ASN A 378 -2.18 11.80 25.22
N PHE A 379 -3.38 11.33 25.61
CA PHE A 379 -4.07 10.22 24.98
C PHE A 379 -5.50 10.61 24.63
N THR A 380 -6.03 10.08 23.52
CA THR A 380 -7.45 10.17 23.17
C THR A 380 -7.91 8.90 22.47
N PHE A 381 -9.07 8.40 22.89
CA PHE A 381 -9.73 7.26 22.24
C PHE A 381 -10.93 7.72 21.42
N ILE A 382 -11.05 7.19 20.20
CA ILE A 382 -12.16 7.48 19.28
C ILE A 382 -12.80 6.18 18.82
N ASP A 383 -14.07 5.97 19.18
CA ASP A 383 -14.84 4.82 18.74
C ASP A 383 -15.46 5.06 17.34
N SER A 384 -14.62 4.95 16.31
CA SER A 384 -15.03 5.14 14.92
C SER A 384 -16.02 4.08 14.44
N GLU A 385 -15.95 2.84 14.95
CA GLU A 385 -16.96 1.81 14.67
C GLU A 385 -18.36 2.26 15.11
N GLN A 386 -18.47 2.81 16.33
CA GLN A 386 -19.75 3.34 16.82
C GLN A 386 -20.19 4.59 16.05
N LEU A 387 -19.25 5.42 15.58
CA LEU A 387 -19.52 6.57 14.73
C LEU A 387 -20.12 6.15 13.37
N PHE A 388 -19.52 5.15 12.71
CA PHE A 388 -20.00 4.59 11.45
C PHE A 388 -21.38 3.96 11.63
N LYS A 389 -21.59 3.23 12.74
CA LYS A 389 -22.90 2.65 13.10
C LYS A 389 -23.98 3.72 13.27
N LYS A 390 -23.65 4.88 13.86
CA LYS A 390 -24.58 6.01 14.01
C LYS A 390 -24.93 6.62 12.65
N TYR A 391 -23.92 6.85 11.80
CA TYR A 391 -24.11 7.47 10.50
C TYR A 391 -24.90 6.59 9.52
N SER A 392 -24.71 5.27 9.58
CA SER A 392 -25.44 4.32 8.74
C SER A 392 -26.84 3.95 9.26
N ALA A 393 -27.29 4.50 10.39
CA ALA A 393 -28.58 4.16 10.97
C ALA A 393 -29.75 4.46 9.99
N PRO A 394 -30.77 3.57 9.91
CA PRO A 394 -31.01 2.40 10.75
C PRO A 394 -30.20 1.15 10.33
N TYR A 395 -29.49 1.18 9.22
CA TYR A 395 -28.71 0.05 8.67
C TYR A 395 -27.36 -0.17 9.38
N ALA A 396 -26.71 -1.29 9.07
CA ALA A 396 -25.30 -1.52 9.39
C ALA A 396 -24.39 -0.71 8.43
N ALA A 397 -23.15 -0.46 8.84
CA ALA A 397 -22.17 0.22 7.99
C ALA A 397 -21.83 -0.63 6.76
N GLY A 398 -21.79 0.00 5.59
CA GLY A 398 -21.42 -0.65 4.33
C GLY A 398 -21.16 0.37 3.24
N TRP A 399 -21.71 0.14 2.05
CA TRP A 399 -21.42 0.91 0.83
C TRP A 399 -21.76 2.41 0.86
N ASN A 400 -22.41 2.89 1.91
CA ASN A 400 -22.61 4.31 2.16
C ASN A 400 -21.36 5.04 2.70
N LEU A 401 -20.37 4.29 3.21
CA LEU A 401 -19.10 4.81 3.76
C LEU A 401 -17.87 3.99 3.31
N LEU A 402 -18.08 2.82 2.71
CA LEU A 402 -17.03 1.89 2.30
C LEU A 402 -17.17 1.52 0.83
N LEU A 403 -16.06 1.17 0.20
CA LEU A 403 -16.01 0.72 -1.19
C LEU A 403 -16.10 -0.81 -1.30
N GLU A 404 -15.56 -1.52 -0.31
CA GLU A 404 -15.56 -2.99 -0.22
C GLU A 404 -15.48 -3.42 1.26
N HIS A 405 -14.87 -4.56 1.60
CA HIS A 405 -14.77 -5.10 2.96
C HIS A 405 -14.17 -4.18 4.06
N VAL A 406 -13.20 -3.31 3.74
CA VAL A 406 -12.44 -2.48 4.70
C VAL A 406 -12.07 -1.07 4.21
N HIS A 407 -12.07 -0.79 2.90
CA HIS A 407 -11.65 0.52 2.38
C HIS A 407 -12.78 1.54 2.36
N TYR A 408 -12.47 2.76 2.78
CA TYR A 408 -13.45 3.85 2.91
C TYR A 408 -13.64 4.59 1.59
N ASP A 409 -14.87 5.03 1.33
CA ASP A 409 -15.13 6.00 0.28
C ASP A 409 -14.82 7.43 0.77
N PHE A 410 -15.08 8.45 -0.05
CA PHE A 410 -14.84 9.84 0.34
C PHE A 410 -15.54 10.21 1.67
N SER A 411 -16.81 9.82 1.82
CA SER A 411 -17.61 10.10 3.02
C SER A 411 -17.08 9.38 4.26
N GLY A 412 -16.65 8.12 4.12
CA GLY A 412 -16.00 7.37 5.21
C GLY A 412 -14.67 7.98 5.63
N ASN A 413 -13.84 8.41 4.67
CA ASN A 413 -12.58 9.09 4.94
C ASN A 413 -12.80 10.44 5.66
N TYR A 414 -13.77 11.23 5.21
CA TYR A 414 -14.17 12.48 5.86
C TYR A 414 -14.62 12.27 7.31
N LEU A 415 -15.43 11.25 7.58
CA LEU A 415 -15.97 10.99 8.92
C LEU A 415 -14.85 10.66 9.93
N LEU A 416 -13.85 9.87 9.51
CA LEU A 416 -12.66 9.59 10.31
C LEU A 416 -11.82 10.86 10.50
N ALA A 417 -11.45 11.51 9.39
CA ALA A 417 -10.55 12.64 9.38
C ALA A 417 -11.09 13.84 10.17
N SER A 418 -12.38 14.15 10.06
CA SER A 418 -13.02 15.23 10.81
C SER A 418 -13.02 14.98 12.32
N THR A 419 -13.14 13.73 12.75
CA THR A 419 -13.08 13.36 14.18
C THR A 419 -11.64 13.48 14.70
N PHE A 420 -10.65 13.08 13.89
CA PHE A 420 -9.23 13.26 14.22
C PHE A 420 -8.84 14.75 14.24
N ALA A 421 -9.29 15.53 13.26
CA ALA A 421 -9.03 16.97 13.17
C ALA A 421 -9.56 17.73 14.40
N LYS A 422 -10.80 17.44 14.83
CA LYS A 422 -11.37 18.02 16.06
C LYS A 422 -10.47 17.77 17.28
N THR A 423 -10.00 16.53 17.44
CA THR A 423 -9.12 16.14 18.55
C THR A 423 -7.79 16.91 18.52
N VAL A 424 -7.20 17.08 17.34
CA VAL A 424 -5.95 17.84 17.18
C VAL A 424 -6.17 19.33 17.49
N LEU A 425 -7.24 19.92 16.96
CA LEU A 425 -7.57 21.34 17.17
C LEU A 425 -7.86 21.65 18.64
N ASP A 426 -8.55 20.76 19.35
CA ASP A 426 -8.82 20.90 20.79
C ASP A 426 -7.54 20.90 21.65
N LYS A 427 -6.43 20.37 21.13
CA LYS A 427 -5.15 20.30 21.83
C LYS A 427 -4.19 21.43 21.49
N VAL A 428 -4.22 21.92 20.24
CA VAL A 428 -3.35 23.01 19.78
C VAL A 428 -3.99 24.39 19.97
N ILE A 429 -5.34 24.47 20.01
CA ILE A 429 -6.18 25.67 20.16
C ILE A 429 -5.58 26.91 19.47
N PRO A 430 -5.66 26.98 18.12
CA PRO A 430 -5.17 28.13 17.38
C PRO A 430 -6.05 29.37 17.63
N THR A 431 -5.44 30.55 17.59
CA THR A 431 -6.14 31.83 17.86
C THR A 431 -7.21 32.19 16.83
N ASP A 432 -7.14 31.60 15.64
CA ASP A 432 -8.01 31.83 14.49
C ASP A 432 -8.83 30.59 14.11
N GLN A 433 -9.07 29.68 15.06
CA GLN A 433 -9.80 28.44 14.82
C GLN A 433 -11.19 28.69 14.21
N ARG A 434 -11.47 28.01 13.10
CA ARG A 434 -12.76 27.99 12.40
C ARG A 434 -13.45 26.65 12.57
N PRO A 435 -14.78 26.56 12.38
CA PRO A 435 -15.48 25.29 12.24
C PRO A 435 -14.90 24.48 11.08
N LEU A 436 -14.90 23.14 11.21
CA LEU A 436 -14.55 22.28 10.09
C LEU A 436 -15.54 22.45 8.93
N VAL A 437 -15.04 22.53 7.70
CA VAL A 437 -15.86 22.55 6.49
C VAL A 437 -16.62 21.24 6.28
N GLU A 438 -17.79 21.36 5.66
CA GLU A 438 -18.65 20.25 5.27
C GLU A 438 -18.03 19.41 4.13
N PRO A 439 -18.43 18.13 3.96
CA PRO A 439 -17.76 17.21 3.04
C PRO A 439 -17.81 17.67 1.57
N GLU A 440 -18.85 18.37 1.14
CA GLU A 440 -18.97 18.89 -0.23
C GLU A 440 -17.92 19.99 -0.48
N THR A 441 -17.74 20.91 0.45
CA THR A 441 -16.72 21.96 0.36
C THR A 441 -15.33 21.35 0.40
N LEU A 442 -15.09 20.36 1.27
CA LEU A 442 -13.81 19.66 1.30
C LEU A 442 -13.54 18.93 -0.02
N ALA A 443 -14.57 18.32 -0.63
CA ALA A 443 -14.44 17.67 -1.93
C ALA A 443 -14.00 18.65 -3.02
N GLU A 444 -14.56 19.87 -3.04
CA GLU A 444 -14.14 20.92 -3.96
C GLU A 444 -12.68 21.34 -3.72
N GLN A 445 -12.30 21.60 -2.46
CA GLN A 445 -10.94 21.96 -2.07
C GLN A 445 -9.90 20.89 -2.42
N LEU A 446 -10.29 19.61 -2.37
CA LEU A 446 -9.43 18.48 -2.73
C LEU A 446 -9.43 18.15 -4.23
N GLY A 447 -10.36 18.73 -5.00
CA GLY A 447 -10.54 18.37 -6.40
C GLY A 447 -11.17 16.97 -6.58
N TYR A 448 -12.07 16.55 -5.69
CA TYR A 448 -12.74 15.26 -5.78
C TYR A 448 -14.01 15.30 -6.65
N PRO A 449 -14.25 14.28 -7.51
CA PRO A 449 -13.30 13.26 -7.94
C PRO A 449 -12.29 13.87 -8.91
N ASN A 450 -11.19 13.15 -9.16
CA ASN A 450 -10.23 13.43 -10.22
C ASN A 450 -9.82 12.15 -10.98
N PHE A 451 -8.87 12.25 -11.92
CA PHE A 451 -8.40 11.08 -12.67
C PHE A 451 -7.86 9.97 -11.78
N THR A 452 -7.14 10.28 -10.69
CA THR A 452 -6.61 9.25 -9.79
C THR A 452 -7.74 8.53 -9.05
N THR A 453 -8.87 9.20 -8.82
CA THR A 453 -10.09 8.56 -8.31
C THR A 453 -10.64 7.52 -9.29
N ILE A 454 -10.67 7.82 -10.60
CA ILE A 454 -11.16 6.87 -11.60
C ILE A 454 -10.21 5.69 -11.75
N GLU A 455 -8.91 5.95 -11.81
CA GLU A 455 -7.90 4.89 -11.80
C GLU A 455 -8.03 4.01 -10.54
N ALA A 456 -8.31 4.62 -9.38
CA ALA A 456 -8.51 3.88 -8.14
C ALA A 456 -9.74 2.97 -8.17
N MET A 457 -10.85 3.43 -8.75
CA MET A 457 -12.04 2.61 -8.97
C MET A 457 -11.75 1.46 -9.93
N GLY A 458 -10.99 1.70 -11.01
CA GLY A 458 -10.54 0.65 -11.93
C GLY A 458 -9.67 -0.41 -11.24
N ARG A 459 -8.65 0.03 -10.47
CA ARG A 459 -7.83 -0.88 -9.65
C ARG A 459 -8.66 -1.70 -8.67
N LEU A 460 -9.68 -1.07 -8.07
CA LEU A 460 -10.57 -1.75 -7.16
C LEU A 460 -11.41 -2.81 -7.87
N LEU A 461 -11.94 -2.48 -9.05
CA LEU A 461 -12.69 -3.41 -9.89
C LEU A 461 -11.84 -4.61 -10.32
N ASP A 462 -10.58 -4.38 -10.72
CA ASP A 462 -9.64 -5.45 -11.03
C ASP A 462 -9.37 -6.34 -9.80
N MET A 463 -9.21 -5.73 -8.62
CA MET A 463 -8.97 -6.45 -7.37
C MET A 463 -10.14 -7.36 -6.99
N VAL A 464 -11.38 -6.86 -7.08
CA VAL A 464 -12.56 -7.65 -6.66
C VAL A 464 -12.95 -8.73 -7.67
N GLN A 465 -12.38 -8.74 -8.87
CA GLN A 465 -12.55 -9.83 -9.84
C GLN A 465 -11.67 -11.06 -9.55
N LEU A 466 -10.84 -10.99 -8.50
CA LEU A 466 -9.91 -12.04 -8.12
C LEU A 466 -10.32 -12.72 -6.80
N PRO A 467 -10.02 -14.01 -6.58
CA PRO A 467 -10.24 -14.65 -5.30
C PRO A 467 -9.58 -13.89 -4.13
N PRO A 468 -10.16 -13.92 -2.91
CA PRO A 468 -11.37 -14.64 -2.51
C PRO A 468 -12.69 -13.90 -2.81
N PHE A 469 -12.68 -12.71 -3.41
CA PHE A 469 -13.92 -11.97 -3.69
C PHE A 469 -14.89 -12.74 -4.59
N THR A 470 -14.37 -13.48 -5.56
CA THR A 470 -15.16 -14.34 -6.45
C THR A 470 -15.93 -15.45 -5.72
N GLY A 471 -15.58 -15.75 -4.46
CA GLY A 471 -16.28 -16.70 -3.62
C GLY A 471 -17.40 -16.10 -2.76
N GLN A 472 -17.53 -14.76 -2.73
CA GLN A 472 -18.58 -14.09 -1.96
C GLN A 472 -19.94 -14.27 -2.62
N SER A 473 -20.97 -14.56 -1.82
CA SER A 473 -22.32 -14.78 -2.36
C SER A 473 -22.97 -13.55 -2.98
N ASN A 474 -22.44 -12.36 -2.70
CA ASN A 474 -22.90 -11.09 -3.27
C ASN A 474 -21.85 -10.48 -4.21
N HIS A 475 -20.96 -11.30 -4.78
CA HIS A 475 -19.88 -10.84 -5.67
C HIS A 475 -20.40 -10.00 -6.85
N ASP A 476 -21.48 -10.43 -7.51
CA ASP A 476 -22.12 -9.67 -8.58
C ASP A 476 -22.60 -8.29 -8.11
N ASP A 477 -23.18 -8.21 -6.91
CA ASP A 477 -23.63 -6.93 -6.34
C ASP A 477 -22.43 -6.00 -6.06
N LEU A 478 -21.31 -6.56 -5.58
CA LEU A 478 -20.08 -5.81 -5.32
C LEU A 478 -19.49 -5.24 -6.61
N ILE A 479 -19.40 -6.06 -7.66
CA ILE A 479 -18.94 -5.62 -8.99
C ILE A 479 -19.83 -4.51 -9.53
N ASN A 480 -21.15 -4.72 -9.51
CA ASN A 480 -22.12 -3.74 -9.97
C ASN A 480 -22.06 -2.43 -9.17
N PHE A 481 -21.82 -2.50 -7.85
CA PHE A 481 -21.67 -1.31 -7.01
C PHE A 481 -20.42 -0.51 -7.40
N ILE A 482 -19.27 -1.17 -7.51
CA ILE A 482 -18.00 -0.52 -7.85
C ILE A 482 -18.07 0.07 -9.26
N ASP A 483 -18.57 -0.67 -10.23
CA ASP A 483 -18.69 -0.24 -11.63
C ASP A 483 -19.62 0.97 -11.78
N ARG A 484 -20.84 0.90 -11.24
CA ARG A 484 -21.79 2.03 -11.30
C ARG A 484 -21.25 3.27 -10.60
N ARG A 485 -20.58 3.09 -9.45
CA ARG A 485 -19.96 4.21 -8.74
C ARG A 485 -18.81 4.81 -9.55
N GLY A 486 -17.95 3.96 -10.14
CA GLY A 486 -16.87 4.39 -11.02
C GLY A 486 -17.39 5.18 -12.22
N ALA A 487 -18.42 4.67 -12.90
CA ALA A 487 -19.07 5.34 -14.02
C ALA A 487 -19.69 6.68 -13.62
N ALA A 488 -20.35 6.76 -12.46
CA ALA A 488 -20.92 8.01 -11.96
C ALA A 488 -19.84 9.07 -11.65
N LEU A 489 -18.70 8.65 -11.09
CA LEU A 489 -17.55 9.54 -10.86
C LEU A 489 -16.90 9.97 -12.17
N ALA A 490 -16.74 9.06 -13.13
CA ALA A 490 -16.18 9.36 -14.45
C ALA A 490 -17.07 10.37 -15.21
N GLY A 491 -18.39 10.24 -15.11
CA GLY A 491 -19.33 11.20 -15.67
C GLY A 491 -19.13 12.64 -15.18
N ARG A 492 -18.62 12.84 -13.95
CA ARG A 492 -18.29 14.16 -13.39
C ARG A 492 -17.00 14.77 -13.97
N LEU A 493 -16.21 14.01 -14.71
CA LEU A 493 -14.93 14.42 -15.31
C LEU A 493 -14.99 14.61 -16.83
N ASN A 494 -16.11 14.29 -17.48
CA ASN A 494 -16.21 14.29 -18.94
C ASN A 494 -16.07 15.67 -19.60
N ASP A 495 -16.43 16.74 -18.88
CA ASP A 495 -16.28 18.11 -19.36
C ASP A 495 -14.96 18.70 -18.84
N PHE A 496 -13.92 18.66 -19.70
CA PHE A 496 -12.59 19.15 -19.37
C PHE A 496 -12.54 20.65 -19.10
N GLU A 497 -13.32 21.46 -19.81
CA GLU A 497 -13.31 22.92 -19.62
C GLU A 497 -13.89 23.28 -18.26
N SER A 498 -15.08 22.75 -17.95
CA SER A 498 -15.69 22.96 -16.63
C SER A 498 -14.86 22.33 -15.50
N LEU A 499 -14.19 21.20 -15.76
CA LEU A 499 -13.29 20.58 -14.79
C LEU A 499 -12.08 21.47 -14.48
N ILE A 500 -11.43 22.04 -15.49
CA ILE A 500 -10.32 22.99 -15.32
C ILE A 500 -10.77 24.21 -14.52
N GLU A 501 -11.93 24.80 -14.84
CA GLU A 501 -12.47 25.95 -14.11
C GLU A 501 -12.71 25.64 -12.62
N ARG A 502 -13.29 24.48 -12.31
CA ARG A 502 -13.46 24.02 -10.92
C ARG A 502 -12.12 23.86 -10.19
N ARG A 503 -11.09 23.35 -10.87
CA ARG A 503 -9.74 23.20 -10.28
C ARG A 503 -9.04 24.53 -10.07
N GLN A 504 -9.17 25.46 -11.01
CA GLN A 504 -8.67 26.83 -10.84
C GLN A 504 -9.34 27.52 -9.65
N THR A 505 -10.65 27.33 -9.49
CA THR A 505 -11.40 27.85 -8.32
C THR A 505 -10.88 27.26 -7.01
N ALA A 506 -10.67 25.94 -6.95
CA ALA A 506 -10.10 25.28 -5.77
C ALA A 506 -8.68 25.77 -5.45
N ILE A 507 -7.85 26.00 -6.47
CA ILE A 507 -6.50 26.56 -6.30
C ILE A 507 -6.54 28.00 -5.79
N ASN A 508 -7.51 28.81 -6.20
CA ASN A 508 -7.66 30.16 -5.65
C ASN A 508 -7.92 30.16 -4.14
N GLN A 509 -8.58 29.11 -3.62
CA GLN A 509 -8.81 28.92 -2.19
C GLN A 509 -7.62 28.27 -1.48
N SER A 510 -6.83 27.48 -2.20
CA SER A 510 -5.65 26.77 -1.66
C SER A 510 -4.48 26.83 -2.65
N PRO A 511 -3.78 27.98 -2.76
CA PRO A 511 -2.74 28.19 -3.78
C PRO A 511 -1.56 27.24 -3.64
N ASP A 512 -1.29 26.76 -2.43
CA ASP A 512 -0.17 25.87 -2.10
C ASP A 512 -0.54 24.37 -2.18
N ASN A 513 -1.64 24.02 -2.87
CA ASN A 513 -2.07 22.63 -3.05
C ASN A 513 -1.41 22.01 -4.30
N TRP A 514 -0.21 21.44 -4.13
CA TRP A 514 0.56 20.87 -5.24
C TRP A 514 -0.18 19.76 -6.01
N GLN A 515 -1.08 19.02 -5.35
CA GLN A 515 -1.88 17.96 -5.98
C GLN A 515 -2.82 18.54 -7.04
N LEU A 516 -3.47 19.68 -6.75
CA LEU A 516 -4.35 20.36 -7.72
C LEU A 516 -3.56 20.92 -8.90
N HIS A 517 -2.38 21.49 -8.64
CA HIS A 517 -1.47 21.95 -9.71
C HIS A 517 -1.01 20.80 -10.59
N PHE A 518 -0.66 19.65 -10.00
CA PHE A 518 -0.33 18.44 -10.77
C PHE A 518 -1.52 17.95 -11.59
N GLU A 519 -2.74 17.96 -11.03
CA GLU A 519 -3.95 17.59 -11.77
C GLU A 519 -4.23 18.53 -12.95
N LEU A 520 -4.11 19.84 -12.75
CA LEU A 520 -4.21 20.81 -13.85
C LEU A 520 -3.16 20.56 -14.93
N ALA A 521 -1.93 20.20 -14.55
CA ALA A 521 -0.91 19.86 -15.53
C ALA A 521 -1.30 18.64 -16.39
N VAL A 522 -1.87 17.61 -15.78
CA VAL A 522 -2.38 16.43 -16.49
C VAL A 522 -3.51 16.82 -17.44
N LEU A 523 -4.45 17.66 -16.98
CA LEU A 523 -5.57 18.18 -17.77
C LEU A 523 -5.08 18.97 -18.99
N TYR A 524 -4.20 19.95 -18.78
CA TYR A 524 -3.65 20.76 -19.87
C TYR A 524 -2.84 19.92 -20.87
N ARG A 525 -2.08 18.92 -20.39
CA ARG A 525 -1.39 17.99 -21.28
C ARG A 525 -2.37 17.20 -22.15
N GLN A 526 -3.49 16.72 -21.60
CA GLN A 526 -4.52 16.02 -22.36
C GLN A 526 -5.19 16.91 -23.42
N GLN A 527 -5.34 18.20 -23.14
CA GLN A 527 -5.78 19.22 -24.11
C GLN A 527 -4.67 19.66 -25.08
N ASN A 528 -3.47 19.06 -25.01
CA ASN A 528 -2.28 19.47 -25.77
C ASN A 528 -1.86 20.95 -25.52
N ASN A 529 -2.28 21.54 -24.40
CA ASN A 529 -1.88 22.88 -23.95
C ASN A 529 -0.57 22.77 -23.13
N ILE A 530 0.53 22.54 -23.85
CA ILE A 530 1.85 22.33 -23.25
C ILE A 530 2.34 23.50 -22.38
N PRO A 531 2.18 24.78 -22.77
CA PRO A 531 2.61 25.91 -21.93
C PRO A 531 1.96 25.93 -20.54
N GLU A 532 0.63 25.76 -20.47
CA GLU A 532 -0.07 25.75 -19.18
C GLU A 532 0.24 24.49 -18.37
N ALA A 533 0.45 23.35 -19.03
CA ALA A 533 0.90 22.13 -18.35
C ALA A 533 2.25 22.34 -17.65
N LEU A 534 3.22 22.96 -18.32
CA LEU A 534 4.53 23.27 -17.73
C LEU A 534 4.42 24.31 -16.61
N ASN A 535 3.58 25.33 -16.77
CA ASN A 535 3.33 26.33 -15.72
C ASN A 535 2.77 25.67 -14.44
N ALA A 536 1.75 24.82 -14.59
CA ALA A 536 1.17 24.09 -13.47
C ALA A 536 2.18 23.12 -12.82
N LEU A 537 3.02 22.43 -13.60
CA LEU A 537 4.11 21.59 -13.06
C LEU A 537 5.15 22.39 -12.30
N ASN A 538 5.52 23.57 -12.80
CA ASN A 538 6.44 24.47 -12.11
C ASN A 538 5.87 24.90 -10.76
N LYS A 539 4.56 25.21 -10.69
CA LYS A 539 3.88 25.51 -9.42
C LYS A 539 3.87 24.31 -8.48
N ALA A 540 3.46 23.13 -8.96
CA ALA A 540 3.49 21.90 -8.16
C ALA A 540 4.88 21.62 -7.58
N LEU A 541 5.95 21.76 -8.38
CA LEU A 541 7.33 21.52 -7.98
C LEU A 541 7.93 22.66 -7.13
N SER A 542 7.39 23.87 -7.18
CA SER A 542 7.78 24.94 -6.25
C SER A 542 7.27 24.68 -4.83
N ILE A 543 6.14 23.99 -4.70
CA ILE A 543 5.49 23.64 -3.42
C ILE A 543 6.03 22.30 -2.90
N ASN A 544 6.11 21.29 -3.77
CA ASN A 544 6.63 19.96 -3.46
C ASN A 544 7.76 19.59 -4.45
N PRO A 545 9.00 20.04 -4.18
CA PRO A 545 10.13 19.89 -5.10
C PRO A 545 10.53 18.44 -5.39
N HIS A 546 10.10 17.49 -4.58
CA HIS A 546 10.48 16.07 -4.65
C HIS A 546 9.33 15.18 -5.13
N HIS A 547 8.25 15.76 -5.66
CA HIS A 547 7.14 14.98 -6.20
C HIS A 547 7.56 14.26 -7.50
N ASP A 548 7.73 12.94 -7.41
CA ASP A 548 8.24 12.09 -8.48
C ASP A 548 7.38 12.17 -9.76
N ARG A 549 6.05 12.09 -9.64
CA ARG A 549 5.17 12.19 -10.82
C ARG A 549 5.22 13.55 -11.50
N SER A 550 5.38 14.64 -10.75
CA SER A 550 5.54 15.98 -11.36
C SER A 550 6.87 16.09 -12.10
N LEU A 551 7.97 15.64 -11.50
CA LEU A 551 9.28 15.61 -12.17
C LEU A 551 9.23 14.74 -13.43
N GLN A 552 8.62 13.56 -13.34
CA GLN A 552 8.48 12.64 -14.45
C GLN A 552 7.70 13.29 -15.59
N LEU A 553 6.50 13.83 -15.30
CA LEU A 553 5.66 14.44 -16.31
C LEU A 553 6.31 15.66 -16.96
N ARG A 554 7.00 16.50 -16.19
CA ARG A 554 7.72 17.66 -16.72
C ARG A 554 8.89 17.22 -17.59
N SER A 555 9.65 16.21 -17.17
CA SER A 555 10.75 15.66 -17.98
C SER A 555 10.27 15.05 -19.30
N GLU A 556 9.12 14.37 -19.31
CA GLU A 556 8.50 13.82 -20.51
C GLU A 556 8.09 14.93 -21.48
N ILE A 557 7.40 15.96 -20.97
CA ILE A 557 6.97 17.11 -21.79
C ILE A 557 8.20 17.85 -22.34
N SER A 558 9.21 18.13 -21.51
CA SER A 558 10.44 18.80 -21.93
C SER A 558 11.21 17.98 -22.98
N ALA A 559 11.27 16.66 -22.85
CA ALA A 559 11.89 15.80 -23.86
C ALA A 559 11.09 15.80 -25.18
N GLN A 560 9.75 15.83 -25.11
CA GLN A 560 8.86 15.93 -26.28
C GLN A 560 9.02 17.26 -27.00
N THR A 561 9.20 18.36 -26.27
CA THR A 561 9.46 19.71 -26.81
C THR A 561 10.93 19.96 -27.17
N LYS A 562 11.80 18.94 -27.02
CA LYS A 562 13.25 18.99 -27.27
C LYS A 562 14.04 19.91 -26.32
N ASN A 563 13.46 20.30 -25.20
CA ASN A 563 14.14 20.98 -24.10
C ASN A 563 14.88 19.95 -23.24
N TYR A 564 15.95 19.36 -23.81
CA TYR A 564 16.63 18.23 -23.18
C TYR A 564 17.35 18.58 -21.88
N ASP A 565 17.84 19.81 -21.71
CA ASP A 565 18.52 20.23 -20.47
C ASP A 565 17.57 20.21 -19.27
N ASP A 566 16.35 20.73 -19.43
CA ASP A 566 15.32 20.66 -18.38
C ASP A 566 14.92 19.21 -18.07
N ALA A 567 14.77 18.39 -19.12
CA ALA A 567 14.44 16.97 -18.96
C ALA A 567 15.56 16.23 -18.20
N ILE A 568 16.82 16.47 -18.55
CA ILE A 568 17.99 15.89 -17.88
C ILE A 568 18.02 16.31 -16.41
N SER A 569 17.85 17.60 -16.11
CA SER A 569 17.83 18.12 -14.74
C SER A 569 16.77 17.42 -13.88
N ASP A 570 15.54 17.27 -14.39
CA ASP A 570 14.47 16.59 -13.66
C ASP A 570 14.73 15.09 -13.48
N LEU A 571 15.30 14.43 -14.49
CA LEU A 571 15.64 13.01 -14.44
C LEU A 571 16.81 12.71 -13.49
N GLU A 572 17.78 13.63 -13.37
CA GLU A 572 18.85 13.53 -12.37
C GLU A 572 18.32 13.69 -10.95
N ARG A 573 17.42 14.66 -10.74
CA ARG A 573 16.70 14.82 -9.47
C ARG A 573 15.91 13.55 -9.13
N LEU A 574 15.15 13.01 -10.09
CA LEU A 574 14.44 11.74 -9.91
C LEU A 574 15.38 10.59 -9.52
N ARG A 575 16.50 10.43 -10.24
CA ARG A 575 17.50 9.39 -9.95
C ARG A 575 17.97 9.46 -8.49
N PHE A 576 18.17 10.66 -7.95
CA PHE A 576 18.56 10.85 -6.55
C PHE A 576 17.47 10.40 -5.56
N TYR A 577 16.20 10.71 -5.83
CA TYR A 577 15.09 10.42 -4.91
C TYR A 577 14.59 8.97 -4.94
N MET A 578 15.07 8.15 -5.86
CA MET A 578 14.50 6.83 -6.17
C MET A 578 15.27 5.63 -5.61
N ALA A 579 16.14 5.84 -4.63
CA ALA A 579 16.87 4.76 -3.96
C ALA A 579 15.88 3.71 -3.38
N GLY A 580 15.72 2.59 -4.09
CA GLY A 580 14.93 1.43 -3.68
C GLY A 580 13.63 1.13 -4.46
N ASP A 581 13.31 1.88 -5.52
CA ASP A 581 12.26 1.51 -6.49
C ASP A 581 12.92 1.07 -7.81
N THR A 582 13.14 -0.24 -7.99
CA THR A 582 13.94 -0.77 -9.11
C THR A 582 13.31 -0.48 -10.48
N GLY A 583 11.99 -0.61 -10.57
CA GLY A 583 11.26 -0.39 -11.82
C GLY A 583 11.30 1.07 -12.24
N LEU A 584 10.99 1.99 -11.32
CA LEU A 584 11.09 3.41 -11.61
C LEU A 584 12.56 3.78 -11.88
N ALA A 585 13.53 3.27 -11.11
CA ALA A 585 14.96 3.54 -11.31
C ALA A 585 15.43 3.18 -12.72
N ALA A 586 15.07 1.98 -13.20
CA ALA A 586 15.36 1.58 -14.56
C ALA A 586 14.68 2.49 -15.60
N GLN A 587 13.42 2.88 -15.38
CA GLN A 587 12.72 3.81 -16.28
C GLN A 587 13.41 5.19 -16.34
N THR A 588 13.77 5.75 -15.18
CA THR A 588 14.45 7.05 -15.08
C THR A 588 15.83 7.01 -15.73
N LEU A 589 16.64 5.97 -15.49
CA LEU A 589 17.94 5.81 -16.16
C LEU A 589 17.77 5.69 -17.68
N GLY A 590 16.75 4.95 -18.14
CA GLY A 590 16.47 4.78 -19.56
C GLY A 590 16.08 6.10 -20.24
N ALA A 591 15.22 6.88 -19.59
CA ALA A 591 14.83 8.22 -20.03
C ALA A 591 16.02 9.19 -19.99
N LEU A 592 16.81 9.19 -18.92
CA LEU A 592 17.98 10.06 -18.74
C LEU A 592 19.04 9.80 -19.80
N GLY A 593 19.41 8.53 -19.98
CA GLY A 593 20.35 8.13 -21.02
C GLY A 593 19.85 8.52 -22.41
N SER A 594 18.55 8.34 -22.70
CA SER A 594 17.95 8.76 -23.97
C SER A 594 17.97 10.28 -24.16
N ALA A 595 17.69 11.07 -23.12
CA ALA A 595 17.73 12.54 -23.16
C ALA A 595 19.17 13.05 -23.41
N TYR A 596 20.17 12.43 -22.78
CA TYR A 596 21.58 12.72 -23.05
C TYR A 596 21.98 12.42 -24.51
N LEU A 597 21.58 11.28 -25.05
CA LEU A 597 21.89 10.95 -26.45
C LEU A 597 21.19 11.90 -27.43
N ASN A 598 19.93 12.24 -27.19
CA ASN A 598 19.17 13.17 -28.03
C ASN A 598 19.70 14.62 -27.97
N SER A 599 20.40 15.00 -26.90
CA SER A 599 21.14 16.27 -26.77
C SER A 599 22.59 16.19 -27.24
N ASN A 600 23.00 15.09 -27.89
CA ASN A 600 24.37 14.83 -28.38
C ASN A 600 25.44 14.70 -27.27
N ARG A 601 25.03 14.51 -26.02
CA ARG A 601 25.90 14.32 -24.85
C ARG A 601 26.20 12.84 -24.63
N TYR A 602 26.90 12.26 -25.60
CA TYR A 602 27.09 10.81 -25.69
C TYR A 602 27.99 10.23 -24.59
N HIS A 603 28.93 11.03 -24.09
CA HIS A 603 29.87 10.60 -23.04
C HIS A 603 29.15 10.39 -21.71
N GLU A 604 28.07 11.13 -21.46
CA GLU A 604 27.21 10.98 -20.29
C GLU A 604 26.10 9.94 -20.51
N GLY A 605 25.45 9.93 -21.68
CA GLY A 605 24.28 9.09 -21.93
C GLY A 605 24.57 7.59 -22.07
N ILE A 606 25.66 7.21 -22.74
CA ILE A 606 25.99 5.78 -22.97
C ILE A 606 26.24 5.05 -21.64
N PRO A 607 27.10 5.56 -20.72
CA PRO A 607 27.32 4.91 -19.43
C PRO A 607 26.03 4.70 -18.63
N ILE A 608 25.10 5.64 -18.65
CA ILE A 608 23.82 5.54 -17.93
C ILE A 608 22.95 4.40 -18.46
N LEU A 609 22.88 4.23 -19.79
CA LEU A 609 22.13 3.11 -20.38
C LEU A 609 22.79 1.76 -20.10
N LEU A 610 24.14 1.71 -20.03
CA LEU A 610 24.86 0.49 -19.66
C LEU A 610 24.70 0.17 -18.17
N GLU A 611 24.70 1.19 -17.30
CA GLU A 611 24.40 1.05 -15.87
C GLU A 611 23.01 0.46 -15.65
N LEU A 612 22.00 0.93 -16.38
CA LEU A 612 20.65 0.36 -16.34
C LEU A 612 20.66 -1.14 -16.64
N ILE A 613 21.35 -1.54 -17.70
CA ILE A 613 21.41 -2.93 -18.17
C ILE A 613 22.08 -3.82 -17.11
N ASP A 614 23.16 -3.34 -16.49
CA ASP A 614 23.96 -4.08 -15.53
C ASP A 614 23.27 -4.20 -14.16
N GLN A 615 22.70 -3.09 -13.65
CA GLN A 615 22.10 -3.05 -12.32
C GLN A 615 20.67 -3.60 -12.27
N TYR A 616 19.93 -3.51 -13.38
CA TYR A 616 18.51 -3.88 -13.43
C TYR A 616 18.17 -4.91 -14.53
N PRO A 617 18.89 -6.04 -14.62
CA PRO A 617 18.66 -7.06 -15.66
C PRO A 617 17.31 -7.79 -15.52
N SER A 618 16.57 -7.58 -14.42
CA SER A 618 15.21 -8.07 -14.26
C SER A 618 14.16 -7.17 -14.91
N GLU A 619 14.47 -5.90 -15.15
CA GLU A 619 13.55 -4.92 -15.74
C GLU A 619 13.57 -5.04 -17.27
N ILE A 620 13.07 -6.17 -17.77
CA ILE A 620 13.25 -6.62 -19.16
C ILE A 620 12.86 -5.55 -20.18
N GLU A 621 11.73 -4.89 -19.98
CA GLU A 621 11.27 -3.84 -20.89
C GLU A 621 12.27 -2.68 -20.97
N SER A 622 12.75 -2.19 -19.82
CA SER A 622 13.72 -1.09 -19.72
C SER A 622 15.05 -1.49 -20.35
N VAL A 623 15.53 -2.71 -20.12
CA VAL A 623 16.76 -3.26 -20.73
C VAL A 623 16.65 -3.31 -22.26
N LEU A 624 15.54 -3.84 -22.80
CA LEU A 624 15.32 -3.90 -24.25
C LEU A 624 15.22 -2.50 -24.86
N ARG A 625 14.56 -1.55 -24.17
CA ARG A 625 14.53 -0.14 -24.59
C ARG A 625 15.94 0.46 -24.61
N ALA A 626 16.76 0.23 -23.59
CA ALA A 626 18.14 0.73 -23.51
C ALA A 626 19.02 0.19 -24.65
N TYR A 627 19.00 -1.12 -24.92
CA TYR A 627 19.70 -1.69 -26.07
C TYR A 627 19.19 -1.12 -27.40
N GLY A 628 17.87 -0.99 -27.56
CA GLY A 628 17.28 -0.36 -28.75
C GLY A 628 17.79 1.06 -28.97
N THR A 629 17.89 1.87 -27.91
CA THR A 629 18.44 3.22 -27.98
C THR A 629 19.93 3.22 -28.33
N LEU A 630 20.75 2.38 -27.69
CA LEU A 630 22.19 2.27 -27.97
C LEU A 630 22.48 1.82 -29.41
N ILE A 631 21.70 0.85 -29.90
CA ILE A 631 21.81 0.35 -31.28
C ILE A 631 21.41 1.44 -32.27
N LYS A 632 20.27 2.12 -32.04
CA LYS A 632 19.83 3.24 -32.89
C LYS A 632 20.88 4.35 -32.96
N ASP A 633 21.46 4.76 -31.83
CA ASP A 633 22.55 5.75 -31.78
C ASP A 633 23.77 5.28 -32.60
N SER A 634 24.19 4.02 -32.39
CA SER A 634 25.35 3.46 -33.09
C SER A 634 25.16 3.39 -34.61
N VAL A 635 23.94 3.10 -35.09
CA VAL A 635 23.59 3.11 -36.50
C VAL A 635 23.60 4.53 -37.04
N GLY A 636 22.93 5.47 -36.36
CA GLY A 636 22.84 6.87 -36.79
C GLY A 636 24.20 7.55 -36.89
N ARG A 637 25.17 7.13 -36.07
CA ARG A 637 26.54 7.67 -36.04
C ARG A 637 27.57 6.83 -36.80
N GLY A 638 27.16 5.73 -37.44
CA GLY A 638 28.06 4.86 -38.21
C GLY A 638 29.09 4.08 -37.37
N LEU A 639 28.80 3.79 -36.09
CA LEU A 639 29.70 3.13 -35.15
C LEU A 639 29.62 1.60 -35.24
N THR A 640 30.12 1.02 -36.34
CA THR A 640 29.97 -0.41 -36.66
C THR A 640 30.39 -1.35 -35.53
N SER A 641 31.57 -1.15 -34.92
CA SER A 641 32.05 -2.03 -33.85
C SER A 641 31.17 -1.99 -32.60
N LYS A 642 30.66 -0.80 -32.22
CA LYS A 642 29.73 -0.67 -31.09
C LYS A 642 28.38 -1.30 -31.40
N ARG A 643 27.87 -1.08 -32.61
CA ARG A 643 26.62 -1.70 -33.09
C ARG A 643 26.67 -3.21 -32.96
N LEU A 644 27.72 -3.83 -33.48
CA LEU A 644 27.89 -5.30 -33.44
C LEU A 644 28.00 -5.82 -32.00
N ARG A 645 28.70 -5.10 -31.12
CA ARG A 645 28.78 -5.46 -29.69
C ARG A 645 27.40 -5.42 -29.03
N TYR A 646 26.67 -4.31 -29.15
CA TYR A 646 25.35 -4.19 -28.53
C TYR A 646 24.34 -5.21 -29.06
N LEU A 647 24.43 -5.57 -30.35
CA LEU A 647 23.62 -6.65 -30.92
C LEU A 647 23.96 -8.02 -30.33
N ALA A 648 25.25 -8.32 -30.15
CA ALA A 648 25.68 -9.56 -29.52
C ALA A 648 25.19 -9.65 -28.06
N ASP A 649 25.37 -8.57 -27.29
CA ASP A 649 24.93 -8.48 -25.90
C ASP A 649 23.40 -8.62 -25.77
N LEU A 650 22.64 -7.94 -26.63
CA LEU A 650 21.17 -8.06 -26.71
C LEU A 650 20.72 -9.49 -27.01
N ASN A 651 21.34 -10.15 -28.00
CA ASN A 651 21.00 -11.52 -28.37
C ASN A 651 21.33 -12.51 -27.24
N ALA A 652 22.46 -12.33 -26.55
CA ALA A 652 22.84 -13.14 -25.40
C ALA A 652 21.84 -12.96 -24.25
N TYR A 653 21.45 -11.72 -23.96
CA TYR A 653 20.43 -11.40 -22.95
C TYR A 653 19.07 -12.05 -23.25
N ALA A 654 18.55 -11.88 -24.47
CA ALA A 654 17.27 -12.47 -24.87
C ALA A 654 17.31 -14.00 -24.87
N SER A 655 18.42 -14.59 -25.31
CA SER A 655 18.63 -16.05 -25.30
C SER A 655 18.71 -16.59 -23.87
N ALA A 656 19.33 -15.85 -22.94
CA ALA A 656 19.33 -16.21 -21.52
C ALA A 656 17.92 -16.19 -20.94
N LEU A 657 17.11 -15.15 -21.23
CA LEU A 657 15.71 -15.11 -20.78
C LEU A 657 14.90 -16.31 -21.29
N ILE A 658 15.07 -16.70 -22.55
CA ILE A 658 14.36 -17.87 -23.11
C ILE A 658 14.83 -19.17 -22.45
N ARG A 659 16.15 -19.38 -22.38
CA ARG A 659 16.75 -20.58 -21.78
C ARG A 659 16.33 -20.75 -20.32
N ASP A 660 16.27 -19.64 -19.59
CA ASP A 660 15.94 -19.64 -18.16
C ASP A 660 14.42 -19.62 -17.92
N GLY A 661 13.60 -19.77 -18.97
CA GLY A 661 12.13 -19.82 -18.90
C GLY A 661 11.44 -18.48 -18.63
N ARG A 662 12.19 -17.37 -18.64
CA ARG A 662 11.74 -16.02 -18.28
C ARG A 662 11.19 -15.19 -19.44
N ALA A 663 11.01 -15.78 -20.62
CA ALA A 663 10.39 -15.10 -21.75
C ALA A 663 8.95 -14.62 -21.45
N GLY A 664 8.24 -15.33 -20.55
CA GLY A 664 6.88 -14.96 -20.12
C GLY A 664 6.83 -13.73 -19.20
N ASP A 665 7.95 -13.34 -18.57
CA ASP A 665 8.01 -12.13 -17.74
C ASP A 665 7.80 -10.85 -18.56
N TYR A 666 8.03 -10.90 -19.88
CA TYR A 666 7.74 -9.81 -20.80
C TYR A 666 7.10 -10.37 -22.08
N PRO A 667 5.76 -10.43 -22.16
CA PRO A 667 5.04 -11.04 -23.29
C PRO A 667 5.39 -10.45 -24.67
N LEU A 668 5.90 -9.22 -24.70
CA LEU A 668 6.30 -8.53 -25.93
C LEU A 668 7.77 -8.76 -26.32
N LEU A 669 8.49 -9.68 -25.66
CA LEU A 669 9.92 -9.93 -25.90
C LEU A 669 10.23 -10.18 -27.38
N PHE A 670 9.51 -11.12 -28.01
CA PHE A 670 9.77 -11.52 -29.38
C PHE A 670 9.51 -10.39 -30.38
N ARG A 671 8.34 -9.73 -30.25
CA ARG A 671 8.01 -8.51 -30.99
C ARG A 671 9.06 -7.43 -30.84
N ARG A 672 9.54 -7.18 -29.62
CA ARG A 672 10.50 -6.11 -29.35
C ARG A 672 11.89 -6.43 -29.90
N MET A 673 12.33 -7.69 -29.82
CA MET A 673 13.56 -8.16 -30.46
C MET A 673 13.53 -7.95 -31.97
N ALA A 674 12.42 -8.34 -32.63
CA ALA A 674 12.26 -8.13 -34.07
C ALA A 674 12.36 -6.65 -34.46
N GLN A 675 11.74 -5.76 -33.67
CA GLN A 675 11.83 -4.31 -33.90
C GLN A 675 13.27 -3.78 -33.78
N ILE A 676 14.01 -4.17 -32.73
CA ILE A 676 15.37 -3.69 -32.50
C ILE A 676 16.33 -4.21 -33.58
N LEU A 677 16.22 -5.49 -33.96
CA LEU A 677 17.05 -6.08 -35.03
C LEU A 677 16.79 -5.42 -36.38
N SER A 678 15.52 -5.12 -36.70
CA SER A 678 15.18 -4.39 -37.92
C SER A 678 15.79 -2.99 -37.94
N LEU A 679 15.74 -2.25 -36.82
CA LEU A 679 16.40 -0.95 -36.67
C LEU A 679 17.93 -1.03 -36.86
N ALA A 680 18.54 -2.17 -36.58
CA ALA A 680 19.96 -2.40 -36.74
C ALA A 680 20.40 -2.76 -38.17
N GLY A 681 19.43 -3.03 -39.06
CA GLY A 681 19.65 -3.57 -40.41
C GLY A 681 19.70 -5.10 -40.49
N GLU A 682 19.40 -5.81 -39.40
CA GLU A 682 19.46 -7.28 -39.30
C GLU A 682 18.13 -7.93 -39.72
N HIS A 683 17.67 -7.66 -40.95
CA HIS A 683 16.32 -8.01 -41.40
C HIS A 683 16.00 -9.51 -41.37
N GLN A 684 16.97 -10.38 -41.68
CA GLN A 684 16.78 -11.83 -41.65
C GLN A 684 16.52 -12.32 -40.21
N ALA A 685 17.35 -11.89 -39.25
CA ALA A 685 17.18 -12.24 -37.85
C ALA A 685 15.88 -11.63 -37.28
N ALA A 686 15.54 -10.40 -37.66
CA ALA A 686 14.28 -9.78 -37.29
C ALA A 686 13.06 -10.60 -37.75
N GLY A 687 13.09 -11.14 -38.97
CA GLY A 687 12.03 -12.02 -39.50
C GLY A 687 11.85 -13.30 -38.67
N GLN A 688 12.95 -13.92 -38.21
CA GLN A 688 12.88 -15.12 -37.37
C GLN A 688 12.20 -14.85 -36.02
N TRP A 689 12.55 -13.74 -35.37
CA TRP A 689 11.91 -13.32 -34.12
C TRP A 689 10.43 -12.97 -34.30
N ALA A 690 10.06 -12.34 -35.43
CA ALA A 690 8.67 -12.01 -35.74
C ALA A 690 7.80 -13.25 -35.98
N GLU A 691 8.32 -14.28 -36.63
CA GLU A 691 7.60 -15.55 -36.81
C GLU A 691 7.40 -16.29 -35.48
N GLN A 692 8.39 -16.26 -34.59
CA GLN A 692 8.24 -16.82 -33.24
C GLN A 692 7.19 -16.07 -32.40
N ASP A 693 7.06 -14.74 -32.57
CA ASP A 693 5.99 -13.96 -31.93
C ASP A 693 4.61 -14.42 -32.38
N LYS A 694 4.41 -14.60 -33.70
CA LYS A 694 3.14 -15.06 -34.28
C LYS A 694 2.74 -16.45 -33.77
N MET A 695 3.69 -17.39 -33.68
CA MET A 695 3.43 -18.75 -33.19
C MET A 695 3.03 -18.80 -31.70
N ARG A 696 3.28 -17.73 -30.95
CA ARG A 696 3.01 -17.65 -29.50
C ARG A 696 1.77 -16.83 -29.15
N GLN A 697 1.14 -16.16 -30.12
CA GLN A 697 -0.15 -15.52 -29.91
C GLN A 697 -1.26 -16.59 -29.92
N PRO A 698 -2.23 -16.56 -28.98
CA PRO A 698 -3.38 -17.46 -29.06
C PRO A 698 -4.07 -17.24 -30.40
N ALA A 699 -4.43 -18.32 -31.10
CA ALA A 699 -5.21 -18.24 -32.32
C ALA A 699 -6.50 -17.46 -32.02
N ALA A 700 -6.70 -16.37 -32.75
CA ALA A 700 -7.81 -15.43 -32.56
C ALA A 700 -9.19 -16.07 -32.74
#